data_AF-A0A9X1XD45-F1
#
_entry.id   AF-A0A9X1XD45-F1
#
_cell.length_a   1.000
_cell.length_b   1.000
_cell.length_c   1.000
_cell.angle_alpha   90.00
_cell.angle_beta   90.00
_cell.angle_gamma   90.00
#
_symmetry.space_group_name_H-M   'P 1'
#
loop_
_entity.id
_entity.type
_entity.pdbx_description
1 polymer ?
#
loop_
_entity_poly.entity_id
_entity_poly.type
_entity_poly.pdbx_seq_one_letter_code
_entity_poly.pdbx_strand_id
1 'polypeptide(L)'
;MKGPELIKDLFDLKEKGYLKYEDYLRVVEGINRYEKDQRRIAEGKEPHIQATSEPERSEEPQQIEREQPIITSTVPAAQPVPKPRPVPPPAPKPALTAEQKRERNLTLLMTAGVVLLLLGGLTLATSNWDVFSSLAKTLLVGGIAALFGGLGALSQRVLHITKTAFAFFVLFALFVPITILSAGYFELFGSWLSFSGDGKYVLGAVTSLICLPIYWMFTKSFSSKLFAWFTLIASAIGYAFILLAFGIEKNAFYFAYALGNAGYIYLFHVRKAKEADISQKVLPIFIQSNLILSTLFIIISFEQPLSQSFNLILTAVLYLAMRMVNKRVEYELLFMAFVSYGLYQLVEQAAGAGLSLVLIPIVPVVLLAVARYSKGNLKKYYQIANGAVSALAFLLVTGKGLMLSSGEGSVWMLLGYLVIAGNFVYLSYNTAFRLFTYLAPFYIFSAALEVYHLTSPSSIKYWPLAIGISGLVAYVIGQFIRPIRRSSLYVGGAFLMGGFGLTLLIPEYWQTVVLALLLTGLGARHYLTEQGISQKVFGAGVSVFLFFAGFSMGMALIPDPDRALAIGMGTILLAALYYWKKTDRILGQYALIGAMFVSLISFLASFDTEADWIRLVCSLLFSFMMFVGTRYFKQSVGYGVVQAGLFFVFYALLHLTADPLSERLTLITIAALLFVSYEVLKRVERQSHLPALVVGQAALLYAVFYNFITSGETLPYLLLTVLYGLYVWRSVFEAERKYSLYAGLTVLSAAFGFMVNEWFPNENRLVYSLLLLAAYFVLSEAWKERLRWYIVPFSILVMAEYLADSYYSGDVISLWFYIGVIFVFMAFFHSLKGYWRTAAVFPLIFFGLGMADLMDIYSLSSPLRAVVWYSIGILFTSIGMFLYEKLYHHENEEKVDFYGIAGLVYVWTGCMQAVEWVFITGFTLIALLLYQHSRRINEVPIAQKVLQTLSLLVGLLTYYTIIDMIDFPEYLMTELYVLPWILVSYLLTRKTWNLSEKVIMYVQYSLIGVISLILMIDAMYSYKIIDAIILGTLAVIAILYGFVSKQKSYFFSGLIVLLVNVLVQTRPYWGNMPWWVYLLIAGILLIGFAGYNEFKKQKGIESPSLKEQFLRKWGTWFGAWK
;
A
#
# COMPACT_ATOMS: atom_id res chain seq x y z
N MET A 1 -39.31 -38.42 -0.80
CA MET A 1 -39.37 -37.14 -0.09
C MET A 1 -39.35 -36.03 -1.13
N LYS A 2 -40.27 -35.07 -1.08
CA LYS A 2 -40.33 -34.00 -2.08
C LYS A 2 -39.15 -33.04 -1.83
N GLY A 3 -38.32 -32.78 -2.85
CA GLY A 3 -37.13 -31.91 -2.73
C GLY A 3 -37.33 -30.57 -2.01
N PRO A 4 -38.49 -29.88 -2.15
CA PRO A 4 -38.77 -28.65 -1.43
C PRO A 4 -38.89 -28.79 0.09
N GLU A 5 -39.40 -29.92 0.59
CA GLU A 5 -39.55 -30.16 2.04
C GLU A 5 -38.18 -30.43 2.67
N LEU A 6 -37.33 -31.20 2.00
CA LEU A 6 -35.98 -31.53 2.48
C LEU A 6 -35.07 -30.29 2.53
N ILE A 7 -35.16 -29.39 1.54
CA ILE A 7 -34.39 -28.13 1.53
C ILE A 7 -34.85 -27.21 2.67
N LYS A 8 -36.15 -27.21 2.99
CA LYS A 8 -36.71 -26.43 4.09
C LYS A 8 -36.22 -26.96 5.44
N ASP A 9 -36.20 -28.27 5.64
CA ASP A 9 -35.69 -28.88 6.88
C ASP A 9 -34.17 -28.67 7.04
N LEU A 10 -33.40 -28.74 5.94
CA LEU A 10 -31.97 -28.43 5.95
C LEU A 10 -31.68 -26.95 6.25
N PHE A 11 -32.55 -26.04 5.78
CA PHE A 11 -32.45 -24.61 6.09
C PHE A 11 -32.75 -24.36 7.58
N ASP A 12 -33.77 -25.01 8.14
CA ASP A 12 -34.11 -24.93 9.57
C ASP A 12 -32.98 -25.49 10.46
N LEU A 13 -32.33 -26.59 10.05
CA LEU A 13 -31.16 -27.14 10.76
C LEU A 13 -29.96 -26.19 10.68
N LYS A 14 -29.77 -25.49 9.56
CA LYS A 14 -28.73 -24.46 9.40
C LYS A 14 -29.03 -23.21 10.24
N GLU A 15 -30.28 -22.74 10.29
CA GLU A 15 -30.66 -21.62 11.16
C GLU A 15 -30.50 -21.94 12.65
N LYS A 16 -30.78 -23.19 13.04
CA LYS A 16 -30.59 -23.66 14.42
C LYS A 16 -29.14 -24.03 14.76
N GLY A 17 -28.20 -23.81 13.84
CA GLY A 17 -26.75 -23.99 14.07
C GLY A 17 -26.24 -25.43 14.04
N TYR A 18 -27.09 -26.41 13.69
CA TYR A 18 -26.69 -27.82 13.58
C TYR A 18 -25.95 -28.12 12.27
N LEU A 19 -26.03 -27.23 11.28
CA LEU A 19 -25.39 -27.37 9.97
C LEU A 19 -24.63 -26.10 9.58
N LYS A 20 -23.38 -26.24 9.10
CA LYS A 20 -22.60 -25.11 8.57
C LYS A 20 -23.17 -24.67 7.22
N TYR A 21 -23.03 -23.39 6.90
CA TYR A 21 -23.59 -22.81 5.67
C TYR A 21 -23.02 -23.43 4.39
N GLU A 22 -21.73 -23.75 4.38
CA GLU A 22 -21.07 -24.42 3.25
C GLU A 22 -21.63 -25.83 3.01
N ASP A 23 -21.88 -26.59 4.08
CA ASP A 23 -22.44 -27.94 4.00
C ASP A 23 -23.89 -27.90 3.52
N TYR A 24 -24.68 -26.92 4.00
CA TYR A 24 -26.03 -26.67 3.51
C TYR A 24 -26.03 -26.41 1.99
N LEU A 25 -25.16 -25.51 1.51
CA LEU A 25 -25.07 -25.19 0.09
C LEU A 25 -24.67 -26.40 -0.75
N ARG A 26 -23.69 -27.20 -0.31
CA ARG A 26 -23.27 -28.41 -1.02
C ARG A 26 -24.40 -29.42 -1.16
N VAL A 27 -25.17 -29.66 -0.09
CA VAL A 27 -26.28 -30.60 -0.10
C VAL A 27 -27.44 -30.09 -0.96
N VAL A 28 -27.79 -28.80 -0.85
CA VAL A 28 -28.84 -28.19 -1.69
C VAL A 28 -28.47 -28.18 -3.16
N GLU A 29 -27.20 -27.92 -3.49
CA GLU A 29 -26.72 -27.99 -4.86
C GLU A 29 -26.77 -29.42 -5.40
N GLY A 30 -26.41 -30.42 -4.59
CA GLY A 30 -26.58 -31.84 -4.90
C GLY A 30 -28.04 -32.23 -5.19
N ILE A 31 -28.99 -31.78 -4.35
CA ILE A 31 -30.43 -32.02 -4.54
C ILE A 31 -30.92 -31.38 -5.84
N ASN A 32 -30.51 -30.14 -6.11
CA ASN A 32 -30.89 -29.44 -7.34
C ASN A 32 -30.32 -30.12 -8.60
N ARG A 33 -29.09 -30.63 -8.53
CA ARG A 33 -28.49 -31.42 -9.62
C ARG A 33 -29.26 -32.72 -9.83
N TYR A 34 -29.59 -33.43 -8.76
CA TYR A 34 -30.40 -34.65 -8.82
C TYR A 34 -31.78 -34.41 -9.43
N GLU A 35 -32.51 -33.36 -9.02
CA GLU A 35 -33.81 -33.03 -9.63
C GLU A 35 -33.68 -32.67 -11.11
N LYS A 36 -32.60 -31.97 -11.48
CA LYS A 36 -32.32 -31.58 -12.87
C LYS A 36 -31.98 -32.79 -13.75
N ASP A 37 -31.26 -33.76 -13.21
CA ASP A 37 -30.97 -35.02 -13.89
C ASP A 37 -32.22 -35.91 -14.01
N GLN A 38 -33.07 -35.97 -12.98
CA GLN A 38 -34.36 -36.67 -13.06
C GLN A 38 -35.28 -36.06 -14.13
N ARG A 39 -35.33 -34.74 -14.25
CA ARG A 39 -36.07 -34.07 -15.34
C ARG A 39 -35.50 -34.40 -16.72
N ARG A 40 -34.17 -34.49 -16.85
CA ARG A 40 -33.52 -34.89 -18.11
C ARG A 40 -33.82 -36.33 -18.49
N ILE A 41 -33.80 -37.24 -17.51
CA ILE A 41 -34.16 -38.65 -17.71
C ILE A 41 -35.62 -38.75 -18.18
N ALA A 42 -36.53 -37.98 -17.58
CA ALA A 42 -37.93 -37.93 -18.01
C ALA A 42 -38.10 -37.33 -19.43
N GLU A 43 -37.18 -36.48 -19.88
CA GLU A 43 -37.10 -35.96 -21.25
C GLU A 43 -36.33 -36.89 -22.22
N GLY A 44 -35.94 -38.10 -21.79
CA GLY A 44 -35.22 -39.08 -22.62
C GLY A 44 -33.74 -38.77 -22.85
N LYS A 45 -33.12 -37.92 -22.01
CA LYS A 45 -31.71 -37.51 -22.10
C LYS A 45 -30.89 -38.14 -20.96
N GLU A 46 -29.63 -38.49 -21.23
CA GLU A 46 -28.74 -39.09 -20.21
C GLU A 46 -28.44 -38.15 -19.03
N PRO A 47 -28.36 -38.67 -17.78
CA PRO A 47 -28.02 -37.90 -16.59
C PRO A 47 -26.51 -37.61 -16.50
N HIS A 48 -26.15 -36.53 -15.80
CA HIS A 48 -24.76 -36.09 -15.73
C HIS A 48 -24.01 -36.76 -14.56
N ILE A 49 -23.43 -37.93 -14.79
CA ILE A 49 -22.57 -38.59 -13.79
C ILE A 49 -21.14 -38.03 -13.91
N GLN A 50 -20.71 -37.23 -12.94
CA GLN A 50 -19.29 -36.96 -12.70
C GLN A 50 -18.88 -37.54 -11.34
N ALA A 51 -17.89 -38.43 -11.38
CA ALA A 51 -17.28 -39.04 -10.21
C ALA A 51 -16.65 -37.97 -9.30
N THR A 52 -16.87 -38.17 -8.01
CA THR A 52 -16.40 -37.37 -6.88
C THR A 52 -14.86 -37.25 -6.89
N SER A 53 -14.34 -36.02 -6.91
CA SER A 53 -12.99 -35.70 -6.42
C SER A 53 -13.13 -34.81 -5.18
N GLU A 54 -12.56 -35.26 -4.07
CA GLU A 54 -12.45 -34.53 -2.80
C GLU A 54 -11.73 -33.16 -2.95
N PRO A 55 -11.94 -32.22 -2.00
CA PRO A 55 -11.55 -30.82 -2.17
C PRO A 55 -10.08 -30.58 -1.75
N GLU A 56 -9.22 -30.19 -2.70
CA GLU A 56 -7.91 -29.60 -2.37
C GLU A 56 -8.08 -28.19 -1.80
N ARG A 57 -7.47 -28.01 -0.62
CA ARG A 57 -7.32 -26.76 0.10
C ARG A 57 -6.18 -25.97 -0.54
N SER A 58 -6.53 -24.86 -1.18
CA SER A 58 -5.73 -23.65 -1.42
C SER A 58 -4.27 -23.82 -1.87
N GLU A 59 -4.01 -23.54 -3.14
CA GLU A 59 -2.89 -22.69 -3.58
C GLU A 59 -3.15 -22.17 -5.01
N GLU A 60 -3.31 -20.85 -5.15
CA GLU A 60 -3.10 -20.13 -6.42
C GLU A 60 -1.63 -20.26 -6.84
N PRO A 61 -1.24 -20.25 -8.14
CA PRO A 61 -1.81 -19.37 -9.16
C PRO A 61 -2.09 -20.00 -10.55
N GLN A 62 -3.00 -19.31 -11.24
CA GLN A 62 -3.27 -19.42 -12.66
C GLN A 62 -1.98 -19.32 -13.51
N GLN A 63 -1.77 -20.30 -14.39
CA GLN A 63 -1.81 -20.04 -15.84
C GLN A 63 -2.08 -21.31 -16.66
N ILE A 64 -3.23 -21.26 -17.32
CA ILE A 64 -3.74 -22.16 -18.34
C ILE A 64 -2.86 -22.07 -19.60
N GLU A 65 -2.45 -23.21 -20.15
CA GLU A 65 -2.36 -23.34 -21.61
C GLU A 65 -3.27 -24.49 -22.07
N ARG A 66 -4.10 -24.16 -23.07
CA ARG A 66 -5.27 -24.93 -23.55
C ARG A 66 -4.85 -26.17 -24.33
N GLU A 67 -5.52 -27.30 -24.10
CA GLU A 67 -5.64 -28.36 -25.10
C GLU A 67 -6.79 -28.03 -26.07
N GLN A 68 -6.53 -28.19 -27.37
CA GLN A 68 -7.56 -28.35 -28.40
C GLN A 68 -7.65 -29.84 -28.83
N PRO A 69 -8.81 -30.30 -29.33
CA PRO A 69 -9.15 -31.72 -29.53
C PRO A 69 -8.77 -32.27 -30.93
N ILE A 70 -8.86 -33.59 -31.11
CA ILE A 70 -8.52 -34.35 -32.34
C ILE A 70 -9.79 -34.85 -33.07
N ILE A 71 -9.74 -34.87 -34.42
CA ILE A 71 -10.18 -35.90 -35.41
C ILE A 71 -10.58 -35.17 -36.73
N THR A 72 -10.24 -35.48 -37.99
CA THR A 72 -9.20 -36.27 -38.73
C THR A 72 -9.35 -35.88 -40.22
N SER A 73 -8.26 -35.58 -40.97
CA SER A 73 -8.15 -35.87 -42.43
C SER A 73 -6.72 -35.66 -42.98
N THR A 74 -6.17 -36.73 -43.56
CA THR A 74 -5.14 -36.90 -44.61
C THR A 74 -3.85 -36.02 -44.68
N VAL A 75 -2.70 -36.72 -44.69
CA VAL A 75 -1.29 -36.28 -44.59
C VAL A 75 -0.75 -35.59 -45.86
N PRO A 76 0.12 -34.56 -45.75
CA PRO A 76 1.55 -34.73 -46.04
C PRO A 76 2.48 -34.23 -44.93
N ALA A 77 3.62 -34.92 -44.76
CA ALA A 77 4.55 -34.80 -43.64
C ALA A 77 5.20 -33.40 -43.46
N ALA A 78 5.15 -32.88 -42.23
CA ALA A 78 5.97 -31.78 -41.75
C ALA A 78 6.38 -32.03 -40.28
N GLN A 79 7.65 -31.74 -39.99
CA GLN A 79 8.42 -32.19 -38.81
C GLN A 79 7.94 -31.59 -37.48
N PRO A 80 8.10 -32.31 -36.35
CA PRO A 80 7.72 -31.80 -35.03
C PRO A 80 8.70 -30.73 -34.53
N VAL A 81 8.18 -29.53 -34.27
CA VAL A 81 8.88 -28.44 -33.56
C VAL A 81 8.87 -28.74 -32.05
N PRO A 82 9.97 -28.53 -31.30
CA PRO A 82 10.17 -29.12 -29.97
C PRO A 82 9.45 -28.34 -28.85
N LYS A 83 8.83 -29.06 -27.89
CA LYS A 83 8.35 -28.51 -26.60
C LYS A 83 9.53 -27.90 -25.81
N PRO A 84 9.33 -26.78 -25.07
CA PRO A 84 10.37 -26.24 -24.19
C PRO A 84 10.60 -27.22 -23.03
N ARG A 85 11.85 -27.69 -22.88
CA ARG A 85 12.24 -28.53 -21.73
C ARG A 85 12.13 -27.71 -20.43
N PRO A 86 11.65 -28.29 -19.33
CA PRO A 86 11.78 -27.68 -18.01
C PRO A 86 13.26 -27.43 -17.75
N VAL A 87 13.60 -26.19 -17.36
CA VAL A 87 14.98 -25.84 -16.99
C VAL A 87 15.30 -26.63 -15.72
N PRO A 88 16.28 -27.55 -15.76
CA PRO A 88 16.70 -28.28 -14.57
C PRO A 88 17.16 -27.26 -13.51
N PRO A 89 16.98 -27.52 -12.21
CA PRO A 89 17.62 -26.72 -11.18
C PRO A 89 19.11 -26.58 -11.54
N PRO A 90 19.70 -25.38 -11.43
CA PRO A 90 21.08 -25.16 -11.83
C PRO A 90 21.93 -26.23 -11.14
N ALA A 91 22.54 -27.10 -11.94
CA ALA A 91 23.32 -28.22 -11.44
C ALA A 91 24.29 -27.69 -10.37
N PRO A 92 24.40 -28.35 -9.21
CA PRO A 92 25.34 -27.92 -8.19
C PRO A 92 26.70 -27.79 -8.86
N LYS A 93 27.28 -26.59 -8.79
CA LYS A 93 28.58 -26.31 -9.41
C LYS A 93 29.52 -27.46 -9.04
N PRO A 94 30.07 -28.21 -10.01
CA PRO A 94 30.87 -29.38 -9.72
C PRO A 94 31.98 -28.98 -8.76
N ALA A 95 32.15 -29.73 -7.67
CA ALA A 95 33.24 -29.50 -6.74
C ALA A 95 34.55 -29.57 -7.53
N LEU A 96 35.28 -28.44 -7.56
CA LEU A 96 36.53 -28.32 -8.31
C LEU A 96 37.45 -29.52 -8.01
N THR A 97 37.81 -30.27 -9.05
CA THR A 97 38.83 -31.33 -8.96
C THR A 97 40.15 -30.75 -8.44
N ALA A 98 41.01 -31.60 -7.85
CA ALA A 98 42.31 -31.16 -7.34
C ALA A 98 43.14 -30.42 -8.41
N GLU A 99 43.00 -30.84 -9.68
CA GLU A 99 43.61 -30.18 -10.84
C GLU A 99 43.02 -28.80 -11.14
N GLN A 100 41.69 -28.64 -11.08
CA GLN A 100 41.03 -27.34 -11.29
C GLN A 100 41.28 -26.38 -10.11
N LYS A 101 41.41 -26.89 -8.88
CA LYS A 101 41.88 -26.10 -7.72
C LYS A 101 43.32 -25.63 -7.93
N ARG A 102 44.20 -26.47 -8.48
CA ARG A 102 45.58 -26.11 -8.83
C ARG A 102 45.64 -25.09 -9.97
N GLU A 103 44.79 -25.23 -11.00
CA GLU A 103 44.69 -24.29 -12.13
C GLU A 103 44.17 -22.92 -11.68
N ARG A 104 43.14 -22.90 -10.81
CA ARG A 104 42.67 -21.67 -10.17
C ARG A 104 43.75 -21.04 -9.31
N ASN A 105 44.50 -21.83 -8.54
CA ASN A 105 45.60 -21.32 -7.71
C ASN A 105 46.76 -20.79 -8.55
N LEU A 106 47.11 -21.40 -9.69
CA LEU A 106 48.12 -20.89 -10.63
C LEU A 106 47.66 -19.62 -11.33
N THR A 107 46.38 -19.55 -11.71
CA THR A 107 45.77 -18.34 -12.29
C THR A 107 45.70 -17.21 -11.26
N LEU A 108 45.38 -17.51 -10.00
CA LEU A 108 45.40 -16.56 -8.89
C LEU A 108 46.83 -16.11 -8.58
N LEU A 109 47.82 -16.99 -8.68
CA LEU A 109 49.24 -16.66 -8.51
C LEU A 109 49.73 -15.71 -9.61
N MET A 110 49.36 -15.98 -10.86
CA MET A 110 49.60 -15.09 -12.01
C MET A 110 48.92 -13.75 -11.86
N THR A 111 47.65 -13.74 -11.46
CA THR A 111 46.88 -12.49 -11.30
C THR A 111 47.45 -11.67 -10.14
N ALA A 112 47.80 -12.31 -9.02
CA ALA A 112 48.50 -11.65 -7.92
C ALA A 112 49.86 -11.10 -8.38
N GLY A 113 50.63 -11.85 -9.18
CA GLY A 113 51.89 -11.40 -9.74
C GLY A 113 51.74 -10.19 -10.68
N VAL A 114 50.72 -10.19 -11.55
CA VAL A 114 50.40 -9.05 -12.44
C VAL A 114 49.93 -7.83 -11.64
N VAL A 115 49.11 -8.02 -10.59
CA VAL A 115 48.68 -6.93 -9.71
C VAL A 115 49.86 -6.34 -8.94
N LEU A 116 50.75 -7.18 -8.40
CA LEU A 116 51.96 -6.72 -7.71
C LEU A 116 52.92 -6.00 -8.65
N LEU A 117 53.05 -6.46 -9.90
CA LEU A 117 53.87 -5.81 -10.92
C LEU A 117 53.27 -4.47 -11.38
N LEU A 118 51.95 -4.41 -11.57
CA LEU A 118 51.23 -3.17 -11.87
C LEU A 118 51.32 -2.17 -10.71
N LEU A 119 51.17 -2.62 -9.46
CA LEU A 119 51.32 -1.79 -8.27
C LEU A 119 52.77 -1.32 -8.11
N GLY A 120 53.76 -2.17 -8.37
CA GLY A 120 55.18 -1.79 -8.40
C GLY A 120 55.50 -0.75 -9.48
N GLY A 121 54.97 -0.92 -10.69
CA GLY A 121 55.13 0.03 -11.79
C GLY A 121 54.37 1.34 -11.55
N LEU A 122 53.16 1.28 -10.99
CA LEU A 122 52.35 2.44 -10.65
C LEU A 122 53.00 3.24 -9.52
N THR A 123 53.44 2.59 -8.45
CA THR A 123 54.13 3.24 -7.33
C THR A 123 55.42 3.93 -7.79
N LEU A 124 56.22 3.28 -8.65
CA LEU A 124 57.40 3.86 -9.28
C LEU A 124 57.05 5.08 -10.15
N ALA A 125 55.99 4.99 -10.96
CA ALA A 125 55.56 6.08 -11.83
C ALA A 125 55.03 7.27 -11.01
N THR A 126 54.22 7.04 -9.98
CA THR A 126 53.60 8.11 -9.18
C THR A 126 54.56 8.75 -8.18
N SER A 127 55.57 8.04 -7.69
CA SER A 127 56.52 8.58 -6.71
C SER A 127 57.53 9.56 -7.29
N ASN A 128 57.82 9.49 -8.60
CA ASN A 128 58.79 10.34 -9.30
C ASN A 128 58.17 11.13 -10.47
N TRP A 129 56.84 11.26 -10.52
CA TRP A 129 56.10 11.77 -11.68
C TRP A 129 56.49 13.20 -12.09
N ASP A 130 56.83 14.06 -11.13
CA ASP A 130 57.17 15.46 -11.39
C ASP A 130 58.58 15.65 -11.99
N VAL A 131 59.45 14.63 -11.87
CA VAL A 131 60.84 14.69 -12.33
C VAL A 131 60.97 14.39 -13.83
N PHE A 132 59.98 13.73 -14.45
CA PHE A 132 60.05 13.32 -15.86
C PHE A 132 59.57 14.41 -16.84
N SER A 133 60.31 14.57 -17.95
CA SER A 133 59.92 15.44 -19.07
C SER A 133 58.66 14.93 -19.79
N SER A 134 57.95 15.80 -20.50
CA SER A 134 56.69 15.44 -21.20
C SER A 134 56.88 14.34 -22.26
N LEU A 135 58.03 14.32 -22.93
CA LEU A 135 58.43 13.24 -23.82
C LEU A 135 58.67 11.93 -23.04
N ALA A 136 59.39 11.99 -21.91
CA ALA A 136 59.65 10.81 -21.08
C ALA A 136 58.35 10.23 -20.50
N LYS A 137 57.40 11.07 -20.08
CA LYS A 137 56.06 10.66 -19.63
C LYS A 137 55.30 9.91 -20.73
N THR A 138 55.28 10.46 -21.94
CA THR A 138 54.61 9.85 -23.09
C THR A 138 55.30 8.56 -23.53
N LEU A 139 56.64 8.51 -23.53
CA LEU A 139 57.42 7.31 -23.82
C LEU A 139 57.26 6.24 -22.74
N LEU A 140 57.04 6.60 -21.48
CA LEU A 140 56.79 5.65 -20.40
C LEU A 140 55.41 4.99 -20.58
N VAL A 141 54.37 5.78 -20.91
CA VAL A 141 53.03 5.27 -21.24
C VAL A 141 53.08 4.42 -22.52
N GLY A 142 53.77 4.87 -23.56
CA GLY A 142 53.99 4.10 -24.79
C GLY A 142 54.83 2.83 -24.55
N GLY A 143 55.78 2.89 -23.61
CA GLY A 143 56.60 1.77 -23.19
C GLY A 143 55.78 0.68 -22.51
N ILE A 144 54.77 1.04 -21.71
CA ILE A 144 53.80 0.09 -21.15
C ILE A 144 52.99 -0.58 -22.26
N ALA A 145 52.54 0.18 -23.27
CA ALA A 145 51.87 -0.38 -24.43
C ALA A 145 52.79 -1.37 -25.17
N ALA A 146 54.02 -0.97 -25.48
CA ALA A 146 55.01 -1.81 -26.15
C ALA A 146 55.36 -3.06 -25.34
N LEU A 147 55.47 -2.95 -24.01
CA LEU A 147 55.69 -4.07 -23.11
C LEU A 147 54.56 -5.09 -23.19
N PHE A 148 53.31 -4.66 -23.09
CA PHE A 148 52.16 -5.57 -23.19
C PHE A 148 52.00 -6.15 -24.60
N GLY A 149 52.25 -5.36 -25.65
CA GLY A 149 52.28 -5.85 -27.03
C GLY A 149 53.37 -6.91 -27.24
N GLY A 150 54.56 -6.68 -26.69
CA GLY A 150 55.71 -7.58 -26.74
C GLY A 150 55.48 -8.87 -25.94
N LEU A 151 54.96 -8.77 -24.72
CA LEU A 151 54.58 -9.92 -23.89
C LEU A 151 53.44 -10.71 -24.54
N GLY A 152 52.46 -10.04 -25.16
CA GLY A 152 51.41 -10.66 -25.95
C GLY A 152 51.98 -11.43 -27.15
N ALA A 153 52.88 -10.82 -27.90
CA ALA A 153 53.54 -11.44 -29.05
C ALA A 153 54.44 -12.61 -28.65
N LEU A 154 55.22 -12.49 -27.57
CA LEU A 154 56.04 -13.56 -27.00
C LEU A 154 55.15 -14.73 -26.55
N SER A 155 54.08 -14.42 -25.83
CA SER A 155 53.11 -15.41 -25.34
C SER A 155 52.43 -16.15 -26.50
N GLN A 156 52.10 -15.47 -27.61
CA GLN A 156 51.44 -16.07 -28.76
C GLN A 156 52.39 -16.82 -29.70
N ARG A 157 53.51 -16.21 -30.07
CA ARG A 157 54.42 -16.72 -31.13
C ARG A 157 55.50 -17.66 -30.61
N VAL A 158 55.98 -17.45 -29.38
CA VAL A 158 57.08 -18.23 -28.81
C VAL A 158 56.58 -19.25 -27.79
N LEU A 159 55.66 -18.84 -26.91
CA LEU A 159 55.15 -19.72 -25.84
C LEU A 159 53.84 -20.45 -26.21
N HIS A 160 53.17 -20.05 -27.29
CA HIS A 160 51.88 -20.61 -27.72
C HIS A 160 50.77 -20.65 -26.65
N ILE A 161 50.74 -19.66 -25.73
CA ILE A 161 49.73 -19.52 -24.66
C ILE A 161 48.68 -18.47 -25.07
N THR A 162 47.62 -18.90 -25.75
CA THR A 162 46.64 -18.01 -26.42
C THR A 162 45.81 -17.15 -25.46
N LYS A 163 45.43 -17.65 -24.28
CA LYS A 163 44.61 -16.90 -23.30
C LYS A 163 45.39 -15.76 -22.66
N THR A 164 46.65 -16.00 -22.32
CA THR A 164 47.55 -15.00 -21.73
C THR A 164 47.92 -13.94 -22.77
N ALA A 165 48.19 -14.36 -24.01
CA ALA A 165 48.37 -13.43 -25.13
C ALA A 165 47.15 -12.51 -25.34
N PHE A 166 45.93 -13.05 -25.30
CA PHE A 166 44.70 -12.25 -25.45
C PHE A 166 44.60 -11.13 -24.39
N ALA A 167 44.86 -11.44 -23.12
CA ALA A 167 44.81 -10.44 -22.04
C ALA A 167 45.86 -9.33 -22.24
N PHE A 168 47.08 -9.68 -22.64
CA PHE A 168 48.12 -8.70 -22.93
C PHE A 168 47.80 -7.83 -24.16
N PHE A 169 47.22 -8.42 -25.22
CA PHE A 169 46.81 -7.64 -26.39
C PHE A 169 45.60 -6.72 -26.13
N VAL A 170 44.70 -7.08 -25.21
CA VAL A 170 43.63 -6.17 -24.77
C VAL A 170 44.21 -4.95 -24.05
N LEU A 171 45.17 -5.14 -23.15
CA LEU A 171 45.86 -4.03 -22.48
C LEU A 171 46.61 -3.17 -23.50
N PHE A 172 47.37 -3.78 -24.41
CA PHE A 172 48.02 -3.06 -25.51
C PHE A 172 47.02 -2.19 -26.30
N ALA A 173 45.90 -2.77 -26.74
CA ALA A 173 44.88 -2.08 -27.52
C ALA A 173 44.25 -0.87 -26.80
N LEU A 174 44.15 -0.91 -25.46
CA LEU A 174 43.66 0.20 -24.65
C LEU A 174 44.72 1.30 -24.45
N PHE A 175 46.00 0.94 -24.33
CA PHE A 175 47.07 1.91 -24.13
C PHE A 175 47.48 2.65 -25.41
N VAL A 176 47.32 2.06 -26.60
CA VAL A 176 47.64 2.70 -27.89
C VAL A 176 46.97 4.08 -28.08
N PRO A 177 45.63 4.25 -27.97
CA PRO A 177 45.02 5.57 -28.10
C PRO A 177 45.46 6.52 -26.98
N ILE A 178 45.68 6.00 -25.75
CA ILE A 178 46.16 6.82 -24.63
C ILE A 178 47.54 7.39 -24.92
N THR A 179 48.45 6.63 -25.55
CA THR A 179 49.78 7.13 -25.94
C THR A 179 49.68 8.27 -26.97
N ILE A 180 48.82 8.13 -27.98
CA ILE A 180 48.64 9.16 -29.03
C ILE A 180 47.99 10.42 -28.42
N LEU A 181 46.98 10.25 -27.58
CA LEU A 181 46.33 11.37 -26.90
C LEU A 181 47.25 12.03 -25.86
N SER A 182 48.08 11.27 -25.15
CA SER A 182 49.12 11.80 -24.26
C SER A 182 50.12 12.66 -25.04
N ALA A 183 50.53 12.21 -26.23
CA ALA A 183 51.41 13.00 -27.09
C ALA A 183 50.76 14.31 -27.55
N GLY A 184 49.47 14.30 -27.87
CA GLY A 184 48.71 15.51 -28.18
C GLY A 184 48.47 16.43 -26.96
N TYR A 185 48.26 15.86 -25.77
CA TYR A 185 48.08 16.62 -24.52
C TYR A 185 49.35 17.37 -24.13
N PHE A 186 50.51 16.74 -24.30
CA PHE A 186 51.82 17.33 -24.06
C PHE A 186 52.39 18.10 -25.25
N GLU A 187 51.56 18.38 -26.27
CA GLU A 187 51.92 19.18 -27.46
C GLU A 187 53.12 18.65 -28.26
N LEU A 188 53.42 17.35 -28.19
CA LEU A 188 54.56 16.72 -28.88
C LEU A 188 54.37 16.69 -30.42
N PHE A 189 53.14 16.82 -30.91
CA PHE A 189 52.81 16.97 -32.33
C PHE A 189 52.71 18.44 -32.79
N GLY A 190 53.08 19.38 -31.92
CA GLY A 190 52.91 20.81 -32.12
C GLY A 190 51.58 21.35 -31.58
N SER A 191 51.47 22.67 -31.44
CA SER A 191 50.31 23.36 -30.85
C SER A 191 49.03 23.23 -31.68
N TRP A 192 49.13 22.94 -32.98
CA TRP A 192 47.97 22.75 -33.85
C TRP A 192 47.29 21.38 -33.65
N LEU A 193 48.08 20.31 -33.46
CA LEU A 193 47.60 18.94 -33.17
C LEU A 193 47.60 18.64 -31.65
N SER A 194 47.14 19.61 -30.85
CA SER A 194 46.97 19.46 -29.41
C SER A 194 45.50 19.48 -29.01
N PHE A 195 45.21 19.27 -27.73
CA PHE A 195 43.84 19.38 -27.19
C PHE A 195 43.31 20.82 -27.22
N SER A 196 44.21 21.80 -27.15
CA SER A 196 43.93 23.23 -27.16
C SER A 196 43.96 23.85 -28.57
N GLY A 197 44.59 23.17 -29.54
CA GLY A 197 44.76 23.66 -30.91
C GLY A 197 43.52 23.54 -31.81
N ASP A 198 43.54 24.28 -32.92
CA ASP A 198 42.48 24.27 -33.94
C ASP A 198 42.34 22.89 -34.63
N GLY A 199 43.43 22.11 -34.68
CA GLY A 199 43.46 20.75 -35.25
C GLY A 199 42.94 19.64 -34.31
N LYS A 200 42.36 19.96 -33.15
CA LYS A 200 41.91 18.97 -32.15
C LYS A 200 40.96 17.88 -32.69
N TYR A 201 40.07 18.22 -33.62
CA TYR A 201 39.17 17.25 -34.25
C TYR A 201 39.91 16.35 -35.25
N VAL A 202 40.93 16.89 -35.91
CA VAL A 202 41.83 16.13 -36.79
C VAL A 202 42.66 15.14 -35.97
N LEU A 203 43.17 15.54 -34.79
CA LEU A 203 43.86 14.64 -33.84
C LEU A 203 42.97 13.44 -33.45
N GLY A 204 41.69 13.68 -33.14
CA GLY A 204 40.72 12.64 -32.82
C GLY A 204 40.43 11.70 -34.01
N ALA A 205 40.31 12.25 -35.22
CA ALA A 205 40.13 11.48 -36.45
C ALA A 205 41.35 10.59 -36.76
N VAL A 206 42.56 11.16 -36.68
CA VAL A 206 43.83 10.44 -36.90
C VAL A 206 44.00 9.31 -35.88
N THR A 207 43.73 9.57 -34.60
CA THR A 207 43.78 8.55 -33.53
C THR A 207 42.84 7.39 -33.83
N SER A 208 41.61 7.69 -34.26
CA SER A 208 40.61 6.68 -34.60
C SER A 208 41.01 5.88 -35.86
N LEU A 209 41.58 6.54 -36.87
CA LEU A 209 42.08 5.91 -38.10
C LEU A 209 43.27 4.98 -37.85
N ILE A 210 44.13 5.28 -36.87
CA ILE A 210 45.23 4.40 -36.46
C ILE A 210 44.72 3.20 -35.67
N CYS A 211 43.74 3.40 -34.78
CA CYS A 211 43.18 2.33 -33.94
C CYS A 211 42.31 1.33 -34.73
N LEU A 212 41.55 1.82 -35.72
CA LEU A 212 40.66 1.03 -36.57
C LEU A 212 41.30 -0.24 -37.17
N PRO A 213 42.44 -0.17 -37.90
CA PRO A 213 43.07 -1.35 -38.48
C PRO A 213 43.63 -2.30 -37.42
N ILE A 214 44.15 -1.78 -36.30
CA ILE A 214 44.67 -2.58 -35.18
C ILE A 214 43.53 -3.41 -34.56
N TYR A 215 42.41 -2.76 -34.24
CA TYR A 215 41.25 -3.42 -33.64
C TYR A 215 40.58 -4.40 -34.61
N TRP A 216 40.50 -4.05 -35.88
CA TRP A 216 39.97 -4.95 -36.90
C TRP A 216 40.84 -6.21 -37.08
N MET A 217 42.18 -6.05 -37.09
CA MET A 217 43.12 -7.17 -37.15
C MET A 217 42.97 -8.11 -35.95
N PHE A 218 42.85 -7.57 -34.73
CA PHE A 218 42.61 -8.39 -33.54
C PHE A 218 41.22 -9.02 -33.50
N THR A 219 40.21 -8.36 -34.08
CA THR A 219 38.88 -8.96 -34.26
C THR A 219 38.96 -10.23 -35.11
N LYS A 220 39.76 -10.22 -36.19
CA LYS A 220 39.98 -11.39 -37.05
C LYS A 220 40.89 -12.44 -36.41
N SER A 221 42.00 -12.02 -35.79
CA SER A 221 42.99 -12.91 -35.18
C SER A 221 42.43 -13.69 -33.97
N PHE A 222 41.65 -13.03 -33.11
CA PHE A 222 41.09 -13.64 -31.88
C PHE A 222 39.63 -14.05 -32.00
N SER A 223 38.93 -13.70 -33.08
CA SER A 223 37.49 -13.95 -33.23
C SER A 223 36.70 -13.49 -31.99
N SER A 224 36.98 -12.27 -31.52
CA SER A 224 36.44 -11.74 -30.25
C SER A 224 35.37 -10.67 -30.46
N LYS A 225 34.26 -10.78 -29.72
CA LYS A 225 33.20 -9.75 -29.68
C LYS A 225 33.71 -8.41 -29.14
N LEU A 226 34.68 -8.44 -28.22
CA LEU A 226 35.23 -7.25 -27.57
C LEU A 226 35.97 -6.38 -28.60
N PHE A 227 36.86 -6.97 -29.40
CA PHE A 227 37.57 -6.23 -30.45
C PHE A 227 36.63 -5.76 -31.57
N ALA A 228 35.55 -6.51 -31.86
CA ALA A 228 34.51 -6.05 -32.79
C ALA A 228 33.81 -4.77 -32.27
N TRP A 229 33.51 -4.69 -30.97
CA TRP A 229 33.00 -3.47 -30.33
C TRP A 229 34.00 -2.31 -30.42
N PHE A 230 35.27 -2.54 -30.11
CA PHE A 230 36.31 -1.51 -30.23
C PHE A 230 36.41 -0.97 -31.66
N THR A 231 36.32 -1.84 -32.67
CA THR A 231 36.33 -1.44 -34.08
C THR A 231 35.14 -0.56 -34.45
N LEU A 232 33.93 -0.94 -34.03
CA LEU A 232 32.71 -0.18 -34.33
C LEU A 232 32.68 1.17 -33.60
N ILE A 233 33.11 1.21 -32.33
CA ILE A 233 33.23 2.44 -31.55
C ILE A 233 34.24 3.39 -32.19
N ALA A 234 35.43 2.88 -32.55
CA ALA A 234 36.44 3.68 -33.25
C ALA A 234 35.92 4.22 -34.59
N SER A 235 35.08 3.46 -35.31
CA SER A 235 34.46 3.94 -36.56
C SER A 235 33.46 5.08 -36.34
N ALA A 236 32.61 5.00 -35.31
CA ALA A 236 31.61 6.04 -35.03
C ALA A 236 32.26 7.32 -34.47
N ILE A 237 33.25 7.16 -33.58
CA ILE A 237 34.05 8.28 -33.07
C ILE A 237 34.83 8.93 -34.22
N GLY A 238 35.43 8.12 -35.10
CA GLY A 238 36.10 8.62 -36.30
C GLY A 238 35.17 9.41 -37.22
N TYR A 239 33.97 8.88 -37.50
CA TYR A 239 32.95 9.58 -38.28
C TYR A 239 32.54 10.92 -37.65
N ALA A 240 32.30 10.95 -36.33
CA ALA A 240 31.97 12.17 -35.61
C ALA A 240 33.09 13.23 -35.71
N PHE A 241 34.35 12.83 -35.49
CA PHE A 241 35.49 13.75 -35.58
C PHE A 241 35.75 14.24 -37.01
N ILE A 242 35.48 13.42 -38.03
CA ILE A 242 35.55 13.85 -39.44
C ILE A 242 34.48 14.91 -39.73
N LEU A 243 33.22 14.70 -39.31
CA LEU A 243 32.17 15.70 -39.46
C LEU A 243 32.53 17.04 -38.78
N LEU A 244 33.12 16.97 -37.58
CA LEU A 244 33.57 18.16 -36.85
C LEU A 244 34.79 18.83 -37.53
N ALA A 245 35.70 18.06 -38.12
CA ALA A 245 36.84 18.59 -38.86
C ALA A 245 36.42 19.34 -40.14
N PHE A 246 35.28 19.00 -40.75
CA PHE A 246 34.69 19.73 -41.88
C PHE A 246 33.97 21.03 -41.47
N GLY A 247 33.94 21.38 -40.18
CA GLY A 247 33.33 22.63 -39.71
C GLY A 247 31.80 22.64 -39.78
N ILE A 248 31.15 21.47 -39.76
CA ILE A 248 29.69 21.38 -39.82
C ILE A 248 29.07 22.05 -38.58
N GLU A 249 28.13 22.98 -38.81
CA GLU A 249 27.40 23.67 -37.75
C GLU A 249 26.62 22.69 -36.86
N LYS A 250 26.45 23.04 -35.58
CA LYS A 250 25.81 22.21 -34.55
C LYS A 250 24.48 21.58 -35.01
N ASN A 251 23.61 22.35 -35.69
CA ASN A 251 22.31 21.86 -36.15
C ASN A 251 22.41 20.82 -37.27
N ALA A 252 23.34 21.02 -38.21
CA ALA A 252 23.60 20.09 -39.31
C ALA A 252 24.41 18.87 -38.85
N PHE A 253 25.26 19.02 -37.82
CA PHE A 253 26.09 17.96 -37.26
C PHE A 253 25.24 16.80 -36.75
N TYR A 254 24.23 17.07 -35.92
CA TYR A 254 23.41 15.99 -35.37
C TYR A 254 22.52 15.33 -36.43
N PHE A 255 22.02 16.08 -37.40
CA PHE A 255 21.29 15.52 -38.54
C PHE A 255 22.19 14.58 -39.35
N ALA A 256 23.39 15.02 -39.71
CA ALA A 256 24.38 14.23 -40.43
C ALA A 256 24.89 13.03 -39.60
N TYR A 257 25.02 13.19 -38.29
CA TYR A 257 25.39 12.12 -37.37
C TYR A 257 24.29 11.06 -37.27
N ALA A 258 23.03 11.48 -37.13
CA ALA A 258 21.87 10.58 -37.15
C ALA A 258 21.78 9.84 -38.49
N LEU A 259 21.99 10.54 -39.61
CA LEU A 259 22.03 9.95 -40.96
C LEU A 259 23.13 8.88 -41.10
N GLY A 260 24.27 9.04 -40.40
CA GLY A 260 25.33 8.03 -40.34
C GLY A 260 24.85 6.66 -39.83
N ASN A 261 23.81 6.61 -38.99
CA ASN A 261 23.18 5.35 -38.57
C ASN A 261 22.53 4.60 -39.75
N ALA A 262 22.01 5.30 -40.75
CA ALA A 262 21.50 4.67 -41.96
C ALA A 262 22.60 3.91 -42.71
N GLY A 263 23.83 4.43 -42.70
CA GLY A 263 25.01 3.76 -43.27
C GLY A 263 25.32 2.41 -42.60
N TYR A 264 25.23 2.34 -41.27
CA TYR A 264 25.40 1.08 -40.54
C TYR A 264 24.24 0.10 -40.80
N ILE A 265 23.00 0.59 -40.90
CA ILE A 265 21.82 -0.23 -41.27
C ILE A 265 21.97 -0.79 -42.70
N TYR A 266 22.48 0.01 -43.63
CA TYR A 266 22.78 -0.40 -44.99
C TYR A 266 23.90 -1.45 -45.02
N LEU A 267 24.99 -1.25 -44.28
CA LEU A 267 26.11 -2.20 -44.16
C LEU A 267 25.63 -3.58 -43.66
N PHE A 268 24.67 -3.59 -42.71
CA PHE A 268 24.04 -4.81 -42.24
C PHE A 268 23.28 -5.57 -43.35
N HIS A 269 22.54 -4.85 -44.20
CA HIS A 269 21.79 -5.45 -45.31
C HIS A 269 22.70 -5.97 -46.44
N VAL A 270 23.76 -5.23 -46.79
CA VAL A 270 24.66 -5.61 -47.90
C VAL A 270 25.53 -6.82 -47.55
N ARG A 271 25.95 -6.98 -46.29
CA ARG A 271 26.87 -8.05 -45.88
C ARG A 271 26.18 -9.36 -45.47
N LYS A 272 24.85 -9.47 -45.61
CA LYS A 272 24.01 -10.57 -45.12
C LYS A 272 24.44 -11.99 -45.55
N ALA A 273 25.27 -12.15 -46.58
CA ALA A 273 25.74 -13.43 -47.10
C ALA A 273 26.88 -14.13 -46.29
N LYS A 274 27.41 -13.52 -45.21
CA LYS A 274 28.51 -14.09 -44.38
C LYS A 274 28.14 -14.18 -42.89
N GLU A 275 27.10 -14.93 -42.56
CA GLU A 275 26.59 -15.14 -41.18
C GLU A 275 27.63 -15.67 -40.17
N ALA A 276 28.76 -16.21 -40.65
CA ALA A 276 29.85 -16.71 -39.81
C ALA A 276 30.73 -15.60 -39.17
N ASP A 277 30.65 -14.35 -39.61
CA ASP A 277 31.50 -13.26 -39.09
C ASP A 277 30.93 -12.66 -37.79
N ILE A 278 31.73 -12.66 -36.72
CA ILE A 278 31.34 -12.19 -35.37
C ILE A 278 30.91 -10.72 -35.38
N SER A 279 31.46 -9.93 -36.29
CA SER A 279 31.11 -8.52 -36.48
C SER A 279 29.63 -8.33 -36.88
N GLN A 280 29.03 -9.26 -37.63
CA GLN A 280 27.62 -9.18 -38.02
C GLN A 280 26.65 -9.47 -36.88
N LYS A 281 27.07 -10.28 -35.91
CA LYS A 281 26.29 -10.56 -34.70
C LYS A 281 26.28 -9.37 -33.73
N VAL A 282 27.34 -8.55 -33.73
CA VAL A 282 27.47 -7.37 -32.86
C VAL A 282 26.81 -6.13 -33.48
N LEU A 283 26.82 -6.00 -34.81
CA LEU A 283 26.38 -4.81 -35.54
C LEU A 283 24.94 -4.34 -35.21
N PRO A 284 23.89 -5.20 -35.16
CA PRO A 284 22.53 -4.76 -34.82
C PRO A 284 22.42 -4.17 -33.41
N ILE A 285 23.17 -4.72 -32.46
CA ILE A 285 23.19 -4.25 -31.06
C ILE A 285 23.92 -2.90 -31.00
N PHE A 286 25.02 -2.76 -31.74
CA PHE A 286 25.73 -1.48 -31.87
C PHE A 286 24.88 -0.38 -32.48
N ILE A 287 24.17 -0.66 -33.59
CA ILE A 287 23.28 0.34 -34.24
C ILE A 287 22.21 0.80 -33.23
N GLN A 288 21.63 -0.13 -32.47
CA GLN A 288 20.66 0.21 -31.44
C GLN A 288 21.26 1.14 -30.38
N SER A 289 22.43 0.79 -29.83
CA SER A 289 23.13 1.61 -28.83
C SER A 289 23.47 3.00 -29.37
N ASN A 290 23.96 3.10 -30.60
CA ASN A 290 24.35 4.36 -31.22
C ASN A 290 23.15 5.24 -31.57
N LEU A 291 22.04 4.65 -32.05
CA LEU A 291 20.81 5.38 -32.35
C LEU A 291 20.19 5.97 -31.07
N ILE A 292 20.13 5.19 -29.99
CA ILE A 292 19.66 5.68 -28.68
C ILE A 292 20.53 6.84 -28.19
N LEU A 293 21.86 6.67 -28.23
CA LEU A 293 22.80 7.69 -27.79
C LEU A 293 22.66 8.98 -28.64
N SER A 294 22.54 8.85 -29.96
CA SER A 294 22.35 9.99 -30.86
C SER A 294 21.04 10.73 -30.60
N THR A 295 19.96 10.00 -30.30
CA THR A 295 18.65 10.56 -30.01
C THR A 295 18.67 11.37 -28.70
N LEU A 296 19.34 10.84 -27.67
CA LEU A 296 19.53 11.56 -26.40
C LEU A 296 20.31 12.85 -26.60
N PHE A 297 21.39 12.82 -27.40
CA PHE A 297 22.15 14.03 -27.71
C PHE A 297 21.33 15.06 -28.49
N ILE A 298 20.49 14.64 -29.44
CA ILE A 298 19.58 15.54 -30.17
C ILE A 298 18.59 16.23 -29.22
N ILE A 299 18.02 15.49 -28.27
CA ILE A 299 17.02 16.05 -27.35
C ILE A 299 17.66 17.08 -26.40
N ILE A 300 18.86 16.79 -25.88
CA ILE A 300 19.54 17.62 -24.87
C ILE A 300 20.20 18.86 -25.49
N SER A 301 20.68 18.77 -26.74
CA SER A 301 21.62 19.77 -27.27
C SER A 301 20.98 20.87 -28.12
N PHE A 302 19.75 20.70 -28.60
CA PHE A 302 19.09 21.66 -29.49
C PHE A 302 18.27 22.71 -28.73
N GLU A 303 18.48 23.98 -29.10
CA GLU A 303 17.75 25.13 -28.55
C GLU A 303 16.64 25.62 -29.50
N GLN A 304 16.74 25.35 -30.81
CA GLN A 304 15.74 25.77 -31.80
C GLN A 304 14.67 24.67 -32.05
N PRO A 305 13.39 24.92 -31.73
CA PRO A 305 12.31 23.93 -31.83
C PRO A 305 12.07 23.40 -33.26
N LEU A 306 12.22 24.26 -34.28
CA LEU A 306 11.98 23.88 -35.67
C LEU A 306 13.00 22.84 -36.15
N SER A 307 14.30 23.09 -35.92
CA SER A 307 15.38 22.16 -36.27
C SER A 307 15.29 20.85 -35.48
N GLN A 308 14.80 20.90 -34.24
CA GLN A 308 14.55 19.72 -33.41
C GLN A 308 13.46 18.83 -34.02
N SER A 309 12.38 19.42 -34.55
CA SER A 309 11.28 18.67 -35.16
C SER A 309 11.73 17.80 -36.34
N PHE A 310 12.57 18.33 -37.23
CA PHE A 310 13.12 17.58 -38.36
C PHE A 310 14.02 16.42 -37.91
N ASN A 311 14.86 16.64 -36.89
CA ASN A 311 15.72 15.60 -36.34
C ASN A 311 14.92 14.48 -35.66
N LEU A 312 13.85 14.81 -34.95
CA LEU A 312 12.96 13.82 -34.32
C LEU A 312 12.20 13.00 -35.36
N ILE A 313 11.73 13.61 -36.44
CA ILE A 313 11.09 12.92 -37.55
C ILE A 313 12.08 11.96 -38.23
N LEU A 314 13.31 12.42 -38.54
CA LEU A 314 14.36 11.57 -39.11
C LEU A 314 14.66 10.38 -38.18
N THR A 315 14.80 10.64 -36.89
CA THR A 315 15.05 9.62 -35.87
C THR A 315 13.91 8.60 -35.81
N ALA A 316 12.66 9.05 -35.92
CA ALA A 316 11.50 8.16 -35.96
C ALA A 316 11.56 7.24 -37.19
N VAL A 317 11.92 7.76 -38.37
CA VAL A 317 12.13 6.96 -39.58
C VAL A 317 13.24 5.92 -39.39
N LEU A 318 14.35 6.29 -38.73
CA LEU A 318 15.44 5.35 -38.44
C LEU A 318 15.01 4.25 -37.45
N TYR A 319 14.17 4.56 -36.47
CA TYR A 319 13.57 3.54 -35.59
C TYR A 319 12.64 2.59 -36.36
N LEU A 320 11.84 3.11 -37.29
CA LEU A 320 11.04 2.28 -38.19
C LEU A 320 11.93 1.37 -39.07
N ALA A 321 13.06 1.89 -39.56
CA ALA A 321 14.04 1.10 -40.31
C ALA A 321 14.69 0.00 -39.46
N MET A 322 15.00 0.28 -38.19
CA MET A 322 15.54 -0.70 -37.24
C MET A 322 14.54 -1.82 -36.91
N ARG A 323 13.24 -1.55 -36.96
CA ARG A 323 12.23 -2.59 -36.87
C ARG A 323 12.34 -3.59 -38.02
N MET A 324 12.67 -3.13 -39.24
CA MET A 324 12.86 -4.03 -40.38
C MET A 324 14.08 -4.96 -40.20
N VAL A 325 15.07 -4.54 -39.40
CA VAL A 325 16.27 -5.32 -39.05
C VAL A 325 15.99 -6.33 -37.93
N ASN A 326 15.48 -5.87 -36.77
CA ASN A 326 15.43 -6.66 -35.54
C ASN A 326 14.03 -7.21 -35.19
N LYS A 327 12.98 -6.84 -35.95
CA LYS A 327 11.57 -7.23 -35.77
C LYS A 327 10.97 -7.00 -34.37
N ARG A 328 11.66 -6.27 -33.48
CA ARG A 328 11.15 -6.01 -32.13
C ARG A 328 10.14 -4.87 -32.11
N VAL A 329 9.22 -4.91 -31.15
CA VAL A 329 8.06 -4.00 -31.05
C VAL A 329 8.43 -2.65 -30.46
N GLU A 330 9.48 -2.58 -29.63
CA GLU A 330 9.91 -1.34 -28.95
C GLU A 330 10.28 -0.24 -29.94
N TYR A 331 10.81 -0.61 -31.11
CA TYR A 331 11.14 0.33 -32.18
C TYR A 331 9.91 1.00 -32.79
N GLU A 332 8.77 0.30 -32.83
CA GLU A 332 7.52 0.88 -33.31
C GLU A 332 6.94 1.88 -32.29
N LEU A 333 7.10 1.59 -31.00
CA LEU A 333 6.66 2.50 -29.92
C LEU A 333 7.46 3.81 -29.97
N LEU A 334 8.78 3.72 -30.13
CA LEU A 334 9.66 4.89 -30.29
C LEU A 334 9.32 5.68 -31.56
N PHE A 335 9.02 4.99 -32.67
CA PHE A 335 8.52 5.64 -33.89
C PHE A 335 7.24 6.44 -33.63
N MET A 336 6.21 5.83 -33.02
CA MET A 336 4.93 6.51 -32.76
C MET A 336 5.11 7.74 -31.85
N ALA A 337 5.96 7.64 -30.83
CA ALA A 337 6.25 8.75 -29.93
C ALA A 337 6.96 9.91 -30.65
N PHE A 338 8.05 9.62 -31.36
CA PHE A 338 8.85 10.65 -32.02
C PHE A 338 8.16 11.28 -33.24
N VAL A 339 7.36 10.51 -34.02
CA VAL A 339 6.53 11.09 -35.09
C VAL A 339 5.46 12.02 -34.52
N SER A 340 4.76 11.59 -33.46
CA SER A 340 3.68 12.42 -32.89
C SER A 340 4.22 13.73 -32.32
N TYR A 341 5.32 13.65 -31.56
CA TYR A 341 5.95 14.84 -30.98
C TYR A 341 6.61 15.74 -32.04
N GLY A 342 7.30 15.15 -33.01
CA GLY A 342 7.92 15.89 -34.12
C GLY A 342 6.90 16.61 -34.99
N LEU A 343 5.78 15.95 -35.35
CA LEU A 343 4.69 16.58 -36.11
C LEU A 343 3.97 17.67 -35.31
N TYR A 344 3.75 17.46 -34.00
CA TYR A 344 3.20 18.50 -33.13
C TYR A 344 4.10 19.75 -33.13
N GLN A 345 5.39 19.57 -32.86
CA GLN A 345 6.35 20.68 -32.81
C GLN A 345 6.47 21.40 -34.16
N LEU A 346 6.35 20.66 -35.27
CA LEU A 346 6.33 21.23 -36.61
C LEU A 346 5.08 22.09 -36.84
N VAL A 347 3.89 21.57 -36.54
CA VAL A 347 2.62 22.31 -36.71
C VAL A 347 2.60 23.55 -35.82
N GLU A 348 3.08 23.43 -34.59
CA GLU A 348 3.13 24.53 -33.62
C GLU A 348 3.98 25.71 -34.10
N GLN A 349 5.11 25.41 -34.73
CA GLN A 349 6.09 26.43 -35.14
C GLN A 349 5.88 26.92 -36.58
N ALA A 350 5.19 26.15 -37.43
CA ALA A 350 5.00 26.47 -38.83
C ALA A 350 3.60 27.05 -39.18
N ALA A 351 2.57 26.82 -38.35
CA ALA A 351 1.20 27.28 -38.61
C ALA A 351 0.81 28.51 -37.77
N GLY A 352 0.02 29.42 -38.34
CA GLY A 352 -0.57 30.54 -37.60
C GLY A 352 -1.53 30.09 -36.50
N ALA A 353 -1.73 30.92 -35.46
CA ALA A 353 -2.44 30.55 -34.23
C ALA A 353 -3.82 29.89 -34.47
N GLY A 354 -4.67 30.45 -35.34
CA GLY A 354 -5.99 29.87 -35.67
C GLY A 354 -5.91 28.58 -36.49
N LEU A 355 -4.97 28.49 -37.42
CA LEU A 355 -4.79 27.33 -38.30
C LEU A 355 -4.20 26.13 -37.52
N SER A 356 -3.42 26.40 -36.45
CA SER A 356 -2.92 25.38 -35.52
C SER A 356 -4.05 24.63 -34.78
N LEU A 357 -5.18 25.30 -34.49
CA LEU A 357 -6.33 24.70 -33.79
C LEU A 357 -7.03 23.60 -34.60
N VAL A 358 -6.86 23.59 -35.92
CA VAL A 358 -7.41 22.55 -36.82
C VAL A 358 -6.34 21.54 -37.22
N LEU A 359 -5.10 21.97 -37.47
CA LEU A 359 -4.02 21.07 -37.87
C LEU A 359 -3.56 20.11 -36.76
N ILE A 360 -3.59 20.54 -35.49
CA ILE A 360 -3.23 19.67 -34.36
C ILE A 360 -4.17 18.45 -34.26
N PRO A 361 -5.51 18.60 -34.31
CA PRO A 361 -6.46 17.49 -34.41
C PRO A 361 -6.30 16.56 -35.62
N ILE A 362 -5.60 16.99 -36.68
CA ILE A 362 -5.34 16.14 -37.86
C ILE A 362 -4.18 15.16 -37.62
N VAL A 363 -3.27 15.42 -36.67
CA VAL A 363 -2.15 14.51 -36.33
C VAL A 363 -2.64 13.09 -35.94
N PRO A 364 -3.66 12.93 -35.09
CA PRO A 364 -4.32 11.63 -34.91
C PRO A 364 -4.82 11.01 -36.22
N VAL A 365 -5.45 11.78 -37.11
CA VAL A 365 -5.96 11.21 -38.37
C VAL A 365 -4.82 10.58 -39.21
N VAL A 366 -3.62 11.19 -39.20
CA VAL A 366 -2.42 10.62 -39.84
C VAL A 366 -2.00 9.30 -39.19
N LEU A 367 -1.99 9.21 -37.86
CA LEU A 367 -1.70 7.96 -37.15
C LEU A 367 -2.71 6.85 -37.49
N LEU A 368 -3.98 7.19 -37.72
CA LEU A 368 -5.00 6.24 -38.18
C LEU A 368 -4.78 5.75 -39.60
N ALA A 369 -4.30 6.63 -40.50
CA ALA A 369 -3.91 6.24 -41.85
C ALA A 369 -2.79 5.19 -41.80
N VAL A 370 -1.77 5.40 -40.96
CA VAL A 370 -0.68 4.43 -40.74
C VAL A 370 -1.21 3.13 -40.11
N ALA A 371 -2.10 3.24 -39.11
CA ALA A 371 -2.73 2.10 -38.45
C ALA A 371 -3.44 1.15 -39.43
N ARG A 372 -4.05 1.70 -40.50
CA ARG A 372 -4.80 0.93 -41.51
C ARG A 372 -3.95 -0.10 -42.23
N TYR A 373 -2.65 0.19 -42.43
CA TYR A 373 -1.72 -0.69 -43.12
C TYR A 373 -1.00 -1.67 -42.17
N SER A 374 -1.18 -1.53 -40.86
CA SER A 374 -0.57 -2.41 -39.85
C SER A 374 -1.38 -3.69 -39.61
N LYS A 375 -0.69 -4.84 -39.44
CA LYS A 375 -1.31 -6.17 -39.25
C LYS A 375 -1.14 -6.69 -37.81
N GLY A 376 -2.09 -7.50 -37.33
CA GLY A 376 -2.03 -8.18 -36.04
C GLY A 376 -2.18 -7.25 -34.83
N ASN A 377 -1.49 -7.56 -33.72
CA ASN A 377 -1.54 -6.80 -32.46
C ASN A 377 -1.06 -5.34 -32.61
N LEU A 378 -0.31 -5.01 -33.66
CA LEU A 378 0.13 -3.65 -33.94
C LEU A 378 -1.00 -2.68 -34.23
N LYS A 379 -2.06 -3.13 -34.92
CA LYS A 379 -3.22 -2.29 -35.21
C LYS A 379 -3.87 -1.75 -33.94
N LYS A 380 -3.88 -2.57 -32.88
CA LYS A 380 -4.40 -2.20 -31.56
C LYS A 380 -3.51 -1.14 -30.89
N TYR A 381 -2.19 -1.25 -30.96
CA TYR A 381 -1.26 -0.26 -30.38
C TYR A 381 -1.41 1.11 -31.07
N TYR A 382 -1.50 1.14 -32.39
CA TYR A 382 -1.74 2.39 -33.13
C TYR A 382 -3.08 3.04 -32.79
N GLN A 383 -4.15 2.26 -32.62
CA GLN A 383 -5.47 2.78 -32.23
C GLN A 383 -5.48 3.36 -30.81
N ILE A 384 -4.73 2.75 -29.86
CA ILE A 384 -4.59 3.27 -28.51
C ILE A 384 -3.77 4.56 -28.51
N ALA A 385 -2.62 4.57 -29.20
CA ALA A 385 -1.81 5.78 -29.37
C ALA A 385 -2.63 6.91 -30.01
N ASN A 386 -3.48 6.59 -30.98
CA ASN A 386 -4.39 7.56 -31.60
C ASN A 386 -5.34 8.21 -30.59
N GLY A 387 -5.97 7.40 -29.74
CA GLY A 387 -6.86 7.89 -28.70
C GLY A 387 -6.16 8.82 -27.72
N ALA A 388 -4.94 8.45 -27.31
CA ALA A 388 -4.11 9.26 -26.42
C ALA A 388 -3.74 10.61 -27.05
N VAL A 389 -3.27 10.60 -28.30
CA VAL A 389 -2.91 11.82 -29.03
C VAL A 389 -4.13 12.69 -29.29
N SER A 390 -5.31 12.11 -29.56
CA SER A 390 -6.57 12.85 -29.73
C SER A 390 -7.02 13.56 -28.45
N ALA A 391 -6.83 12.93 -27.29
CA ALA A 391 -7.13 13.55 -26.00
C ALA A 391 -6.17 14.71 -25.68
N LEU A 392 -4.87 14.53 -25.97
CA LEU A 392 -3.89 15.61 -25.84
C LEU A 392 -4.18 16.76 -26.81
N ALA A 393 -4.53 16.45 -28.06
CA ALA A 393 -4.93 17.43 -29.06
C ALA A 393 -6.14 18.26 -28.57
N PHE A 394 -7.14 17.63 -27.96
CA PHE A 394 -8.27 18.34 -27.37
C PHE A 394 -7.85 19.31 -26.26
N LEU A 395 -7.02 18.87 -25.30
CA LEU A 395 -6.58 19.73 -24.19
C LEU A 395 -5.83 20.95 -24.72
N LEU A 396 -4.99 20.75 -25.74
CA LEU A 396 -4.23 21.82 -26.39
C LEU A 396 -5.15 22.78 -27.16
N VAL A 397 -6.10 22.26 -27.95
CA VAL A 397 -7.08 23.09 -28.69
C VAL A 397 -7.94 23.91 -27.73
N THR A 398 -8.42 23.30 -26.65
CA THR A 398 -9.24 23.97 -25.64
C THR A 398 -8.44 25.03 -24.89
N GLY A 399 -7.23 24.70 -24.43
CA GLY A 399 -6.35 25.62 -23.71
C GLY A 399 -5.95 26.83 -24.57
N LYS A 400 -5.59 26.60 -25.83
CA LYS A 400 -5.30 27.69 -26.78
C LYS A 400 -6.54 28.50 -27.13
N GLY A 401 -7.67 27.83 -27.29
CA GLY A 401 -8.97 28.45 -27.52
C GLY A 401 -9.31 29.47 -26.42
N LEU A 402 -9.20 29.06 -25.16
CA LEU A 402 -9.41 29.94 -24.00
C LEU A 402 -8.44 31.13 -23.95
N MET A 403 -7.20 30.96 -24.40
CA MET A 403 -6.22 32.06 -24.45
C MET A 403 -6.44 33.01 -25.64
N LEU A 404 -6.94 32.49 -26.77
CA LEU A 404 -7.13 33.25 -28.01
C LEU A 404 -8.48 33.98 -28.05
N SER A 405 -9.54 33.39 -27.49
CA SER A 405 -10.86 33.99 -27.42
C SER A 405 -11.26 34.16 -25.97
N SER A 406 -11.30 35.41 -25.49
CA SER A 406 -11.71 35.85 -24.15
C SER A 406 -13.21 35.61 -23.87
N GLY A 407 -13.68 34.37 -24.04
CA GLY A 407 -15.08 33.96 -23.88
C GLY A 407 -15.99 34.19 -25.10
N GLU A 408 -15.46 34.70 -26.21
CA GLU A 408 -16.17 34.81 -27.49
C GLU A 408 -16.06 33.49 -28.27
N GLY A 409 -17.15 33.02 -28.89
CA GLY A 409 -17.12 31.76 -29.63
C GLY A 409 -16.16 31.80 -30.83
N SER A 410 -15.44 30.70 -31.08
CA SER A 410 -14.47 30.58 -32.17
C SER A 410 -14.89 29.52 -33.18
N VAL A 411 -15.01 29.93 -34.45
CA VAL A 411 -15.30 29.01 -35.57
C VAL A 411 -14.18 27.96 -35.72
N TRP A 412 -12.93 28.31 -35.43
CA TRP A 412 -11.80 27.39 -35.49
C TRP A 412 -11.85 26.32 -34.39
N MET A 413 -12.35 26.66 -33.20
CA MET A 413 -12.57 25.70 -32.11
C MET A 413 -13.74 24.77 -32.42
N LEU A 414 -14.85 25.30 -32.95
CA LEU A 414 -15.99 24.49 -33.39
C LEU A 414 -15.54 23.43 -34.41
N LEU A 415 -14.78 23.85 -35.44
CA LEU A 415 -14.24 22.92 -36.45
C LEU A 415 -13.27 21.89 -35.83
N GLY A 416 -12.39 22.32 -34.91
CA GLY A 416 -11.49 21.43 -34.18
C GLY A 416 -12.24 20.35 -33.38
N TYR A 417 -13.28 20.73 -32.62
CA TYR A 417 -14.10 19.79 -31.87
C TYR A 417 -14.88 18.83 -32.78
N LEU A 418 -15.37 19.30 -33.94
CA LEU A 418 -16.02 18.43 -34.92
C LEU A 418 -15.06 17.41 -35.52
N VAL A 419 -13.81 17.79 -35.83
CA VAL A 419 -12.78 16.87 -36.32
C VAL A 419 -12.47 15.79 -35.27
N ILE A 420 -12.32 16.19 -34.00
CA ILE A 420 -12.08 15.25 -32.90
C ILE A 420 -13.29 14.34 -32.66
N ALA A 421 -14.52 14.88 -32.69
CA ALA A 421 -15.75 14.12 -32.57
C ALA A 421 -15.86 13.07 -33.70
N GLY A 422 -15.62 13.48 -34.95
CA GLY A 422 -15.60 12.58 -36.10
C GLY A 422 -14.55 11.47 -35.96
N ASN A 423 -13.35 11.80 -35.45
CA ASN A 423 -12.30 10.82 -35.21
C ASN A 423 -12.75 9.75 -34.19
N PHE A 424 -13.35 10.15 -33.06
CA PHE A 424 -13.84 9.22 -32.06
C PHE A 424 -15.07 8.41 -32.51
N VAL A 425 -15.94 8.99 -33.35
CA VAL A 425 -17.02 8.23 -33.99
C VAL A 425 -16.44 7.14 -34.89
N TYR A 426 -15.42 7.44 -35.70
CA TYR A 426 -14.75 6.45 -36.55
C TYR A 426 -14.05 5.35 -35.73
N LEU A 427 -13.33 5.73 -34.67
CA LEU A 427 -12.70 4.77 -33.75
C LEU A 427 -13.73 3.87 -33.07
N SER A 428 -14.92 4.39 -32.77
CA SER A 428 -16.00 3.64 -32.14
C SER A 428 -16.57 2.52 -33.01
N TYR A 429 -16.47 2.62 -34.35
CA TYR A 429 -16.84 1.52 -35.26
C TYR A 429 -15.76 0.43 -35.36
N ASN A 430 -14.49 0.81 -35.18
CA ASN A 430 -13.35 -0.04 -35.53
C ASN A 430 -12.60 -0.64 -34.33
N THR A 431 -13.03 -0.32 -33.11
CA THR A 431 -12.36 -0.72 -31.88
C THR A 431 -13.34 -1.22 -30.83
N ALA A 432 -12.87 -2.12 -29.96
CA ALA A 432 -13.62 -2.60 -28.80
C ALA A 432 -13.46 -1.68 -27.56
N PHE A 433 -12.71 -0.58 -27.68
CA PHE A 433 -12.39 0.28 -26.53
C PHE A 433 -13.56 1.21 -26.24
N ARG A 434 -14.29 0.93 -25.16
CA ARG A 434 -15.55 1.60 -24.83
C ARG A 434 -15.40 3.11 -24.63
N LEU A 435 -14.25 3.60 -24.15
CA LEU A 435 -14.04 5.04 -23.89
C LEU A 435 -14.31 5.92 -25.11
N PHE A 436 -13.94 5.46 -26.31
CA PHE A 436 -14.13 6.22 -27.55
C PHE A 436 -15.61 6.48 -27.85
N THR A 437 -16.49 5.54 -27.46
CA THR A 437 -17.94 5.71 -27.62
C THR A 437 -18.49 6.84 -26.73
N TYR A 438 -17.85 7.14 -25.59
CA TYR A 438 -18.25 8.21 -24.66
C TYR A 438 -17.60 9.55 -25.00
N LEU A 439 -16.38 9.54 -25.52
CA LEU A 439 -15.69 10.77 -25.94
C LEU A 439 -16.38 11.43 -27.14
N ALA A 440 -16.90 10.65 -28.08
CA ALA A 440 -17.65 11.17 -29.23
C ALA A 440 -18.82 12.11 -28.86
N PRO A 441 -19.84 11.69 -28.05
CA PRO A 441 -20.93 12.57 -27.65
C PRO A 441 -20.49 13.73 -26.74
N PHE A 442 -19.38 13.58 -26.00
CA PHE A 442 -18.81 14.69 -25.23
C PHE A 442 -18.32 15.82 -26.16
N TYR A 443 -17.60 15.48 -27.23
CA TYR A 443 -17.16 16.49 -28.20
C TYR A 443 -18.30 17.06 -29.04
N ILE A 444 -19.38 16.29 -29.28
CA ILE A 444 -20.62 16.82 -29.86
C ILE A 444 -21.26 17.86 -28.92
N PHE A 445 -21.29 17.59 -27.62
CA PHE A 445 -21.73 18.56 -26.61
C PHE A 445 -20.86 19.83 -26.62
N SER A 446 -19.53 19.69 -26.62
CA SER A 446 -18.61 20.84 -26.67
C SER A 446 -18.80 21.68 -27.93
N ALA A 447 -19.00 21.03 -29.08
CA ALA A 447 -19.32 21.71 -30.33
C ALA A 447 -20.68 22.44 -30.25
N ALA A 448 -21.72 21.82 -29.65
CA ALA A 448 -23.04 22.45 -29.49
C ALA A 448 -23.00 23.65 -28.51
N LEU A 449 -22.20 23.56 -27.45
CA LEU A 449 -22.00 24.68 -26.52
C LEU A 449 -21.26 25.85 -27.20
N GLU A 450 -20.31 25.56 -28.08
CA GLU A 450 -19.62 26.58 -28.87
C GLU A 450 -20.58 27.35 -29.79
N VAL A 451 -21.64 26.70 -30.29
CA VAL A 451 -22.70 27.39 -31.05
C VAL A 451 -23.39 28.44 -30.19
N TYR A 452 -23.66 28.17 -28.92
CA TYR A 452 -24.23 29.17 -28.00
C TYR A 452 -23.28 30.36 -27.83
N HIS A 453 -21.97 30.11 -27.68
CA HIS A 453 -20.95 31.15 -27.59
C HIS A 453 -20.84 32.01 -28.86
N LEU A 454 -21.15 31.44 -30.04
CA LEU A 454 -21.20 32.17 -31.31
C LEU A 454 -22.49 32.99 -31.48
N THR A 455 -23.64 32.50 -31.00
CA THR A 455 -24.94 33.15 -31.23
C THR A 455 -25.30 34.21 -30.20
N SER A 456 -24.83 34.07 -28.96
CA SER A 456 -25.23 34.93 -27.84
C SER A 456 -24.00 35.41 -27.07
N PRO A 457 -23.40 36.53 -27.48
CA PRO A 457 -22.26 37.08 -26.76
C PRO A 457 -22.69 37.48 -25.34
N SER A 458 -21.96 37.00 -24.32
CA SER A 458 -21.83 37.58 -22.98
C SER A 458 -22.96 37.48 -21.92
N SER A 459 -24.12 36.84 -22.14
CA SER A 459 -25.12 36.69 -21.06
C SER A 459 -24.93 35.41 -20.23
N ILE A 460 -24.40 35.54 -19.00
CA ILE A 460 -24.27 34.42 -18.03
C ILE A 460 -25.64 33.93 -17.54
N LYS A 461 -26.68 34.77 -17.61
CA LYS A 461 -28.04 34.47 -17.12
C LYS A 461 -28.68 33.22 -17.75
N TYR A 462 -28.32 32.87 -18.98
CA TYR A 462 -28.88 31.74 -19.73
C TYR A 462 -27.91 30.54 -19.86
N TRP A 463 -26.75 30.60 -19.22
CA TRP A 463 -25.78 29.50 -19.25
C TRP A 463 -26.33 28.14 -18.77
N PRO A 464 -27.07 28.07 -17.65
CA PRO A 464 -27.65 26.80 -17.19
C PRO A 464 -28.57 26.17 -18.23
N LEU A 465 -29.38 27.01 -18.88
CA LEU A 465 -30.26 26.62 -19.97
C LEU A 465 -29.48 26.19 -21.21
N ALA A 466 -28.42 26.91 -21.59
CA ALA A 466 -27.56 26.58 -22.74
C ALA A 466 -26.82 25.24 -22.56
N ILE A 467 -26.31 24.97 -21.35
CA ILE A 467 -25.71 23.66 -21.00
C ILE A 467 -26.76 22.56 -21.10
N GLY A 468 -27.96 22.80 -20.55
CA GLY A 468 -29.08 21.86 -20.60
C GLY A 468 -29.47 21.50 -22.04
N ILE A 469 -29.66 22.52 -22.89
CA ILE A 469 -30.01 22.35 -24.30
C ILE A 469 -28.87 21.69 -25.09
N SER A 470 -27.62 22.05 -24.84
CA SER A 470 -26.46 21.40 -25.49
C SER A 470 -26.35 19.92 -25.13
N GLY A 471 -26.67 19.56 -23.87
CA GLY A 471 -26.82 18.17 -23.43
C GLY A 471 -27.93 17.43 -24.17
N LEU A 472 -29.09 18.09 -24.37
CA LEU A 472 -30.19 17.56 -25.17
C LEU A 472 -29.78 17.36 -26.64
N VAL A 473 -29.03 18.27 -27.24
CA VAL A 473 -28.52 18.14 -28.62
C VAL A 473 -27.59 16.93 -28.75
N ALA A 474 -26.64 16.76 -27.83
CA ALA A 474 -25.76 15.59 -27.80
C ALA A 474 -26.53 14.28 -27.62
N TYR A 475 -27.57 14.29 -26.78
CA TYR A 475 -28.49 13.15 -26.61
C TYR A 475 -29.17 12.79 -27.94
N VAL A 476 -29.83 13.77 -28.57
CA VAL A 476 -30.62 13.59 -29.80
C VAL A 476 -29.75 13.11 -30.95
N ILE A 477 -28.62 13.79 -31.25
CA ILE A 477 -27.72 13.42 -32.34
C ILE A 477 -27.21 11.98 -32.16
N GLY A 478 -26.80 11.62 -30.94
CA GLY A 478 -26.31 10.28 -30.68
C GLY A 478 -27.36 9.17 -30.80
N GLN A 479 -28.67 9.47 -30.62
CA GLN A 479 -29.71 8.47 -30.86
C GLN A 479 -29.74 7.96 -32.32
N PHE A 480 -29.30 8.79 -33.27
CA PHE A 480 -29.21 8.47 -34.69
C PHE A 480 -27.93 7.70 -35.08
N ILE A 481 -26.87 7.75 -34.26
CA ILE A 481 -25.58 7.12 -34.56
C ILE A 481 -25.42 5.82 -33.75
N ARG A 482 -25.53 4.66 -34.42
CA ARG A 482 -25.57 3.31 -33.80
C ARG A 482 -24.49 3.06 -32.72
N PRO A 483 -23.18 3.28 -32.95
CA PRO A 483 -22.14 2.96 -31.96
C PRO A 483 -22.17 3.84 -30.71
N ILE A 484 -22.82 5.02 -30.75
CA ILE A 484 -22.86 5.96 -29.62
C ILE A 484 -24.26 6.17 -29.04
N ARG A 485 -25.27 5.43 -29.50
CA ARG A 485 -26.67 5.57 -29.03
C ARG A 485 -26.82 5.48 -27.51
N ARG A 486 -26.09 4.55 -26.89
CA ARG A 486 -26.15 4.35 -25.44
C ARG A 486 -25.27 5.37 -24.70
N SER A 487 -24.10 5.70 -25.23
CA SER A 487 -23.21 6.68 -24.60
C SER A 487 -23.76 8.10 -24.68
N SER A 488 -24.53 8.45 -25.72
CA SER A 488 -25.20 9.74 -25.82
C SER A 488 -26.34 9.91 -24.83
N LEU A 489 -27.03 8.82 -24.43
CA LEU A 489 -27.96 8.83 -23.31
C LEU A 489 -27.28 9.29 -22.02
N TYR A 490 -26.12 8.70 -21.71
CA TYR A 490 -25.40 9.03 -20.49
C TYR A 490 -24.77 10.42 -20.55
N VAL A 491 -24.03 10.74 -21.62
CA VAL A 491 -23.30 12.02 -21.71
C VAL A 491 -24.27 13.19 -21.91
N GLY A 492 -25.21 13.08 -22.84
CA GLY A 492 -26.20 14.12 -23.09
C GLY A 492 -27.17 14.29 -21.90
N GLY A 493 -27.61 13.18 -21.30
CA GLY A 493 -28.42 13.20 -20.09
C GLY A 493 -27.69 13.82 -18.89
N ALA A 494 -26.40 13.56 -18.71
CA ALA A 494 -25.59 14.14 -17.63
C ALA A 494 -25.48 15.66 -17.77
N PHE A 495 -25.22 16.19 -18.97
CA PHE A 495 -25.19 17.65 -19.17
C PHE A 495 -26.58 18.29 -19.06
N LEU A 496 -27.64 17.59 -19.48
CA LEU A 496 -29.02 18.06 -19.26
C LEU A 496 -29.36 18.14 -17.76
N MET A 497 -29.00 17.12 -16.98
CA MET A 497 -29.13 17.15 -15.52
C MET A 497 -28.24 18.22 -14.88
N GLY A 498 -27.03 18.42 -15.39
CA GLY A 498 -26.13 19.49 -14.94
C GLY A 498 -26.71 20.88 -15.16
N GLY A 499 -27.32 21.14 -16.32
CA GLY A 499 -28.06 22.37 -16.59
C GLY A 499 -29.23 22.59 -15.62
N PHE A 500 -30.02 21.54 -15.36
CA PHE A 500 -31.09 21.59 -14.35
C PHE A 500 -30.55 21.90 -12.94
N GLY A 501 -29.47 21.24 -12.52
CA GLY A 501 -28.83 21.50 -11.23
C GLY A 501 -28.38 22.95 -11.08
N LEU A 502 -27.83 23.54 -12.14
CA LEU A 502 -27.42 24.95 -12.14
C LEU A 502 -28.64 25.91 -12.08
N THR A 503 -29.79 25.55 -12.66
CA THR A 503 -31.01 26.39 -12.54
C THR A 503 -31.54 26.47 -11.11
N LEU A 504 -31.29 25.48 -10.26
CA LEU A 504 -31.68 25.51 -8.84
C LEU A 504 -30.90 26.55 -8.01
N LEU A 505 -29.77 27.05 -8.53
CA LEU A 505 -28.90 28.02 -7.85
C LEU A 505 -29.29 29.48 -8.14
N ILE A 506 -30.19 29.72 -9.08
CA ILE A 506 -30.55 31.05 -9.57
C ILE A 506 -32.05 31.27 -9.29
N PRO A 507 -32.48 32.46 -8.82
CA PRO A 507 -33.89 32.76 -8.53
C PRO A 507 -34.73 32.98 -9.80
N GLU A 508 -34.48 32.23 -10.86
CA GLU A 508 -35.18 32.27 -12.14
C GLU A 508 -36.02 31.00 -12.29
N TYR A 509 -37.03 30.86 -11.41
CA TYR A 509 -37.81 29.63 -11.22
C TYR A 509 -38.45 29.08 -12.51
N TRP A 510 -38.73 29.94 -13.50
CA TRP A 510 -39.27 29.50 -14.79
C TRP A 510 -38.28 28.63 -15.58
N GLN A 511 -36.96 28.89 -15.51
CA GLN A 511 -35.94 28.07 -16.18
C GLN A 511 -35.91 26.65 -15.58
N THR A 512 -36.02 26.57 -14.26
CA THR A 512 -36.11 25.31 -13.52
C THR A 512 -37.35 24.53 -13.93
N VAL A 513 -38.50 25.20 -14.08
CA VAL A 513 -39.74 24.56 -14.56
C VAL A 513 -39.56 23.99 -15.97
N VAL A 514 -38.96 24.73 -16.91
CA VAL A 514 -38.75 24.25 -18.29
C VAL A 514 -37.86 23.00 -18.31
N LEU A 515 -36.70 23.03 -17.64
CA LEU A 515 -35.79 21.88 -17.60
C LEU A 515 -36.38 20.69 -16.81
N ALA A 516 -37.10 20.95 -15.71
CA ALA A 516 -37.80 19.91 -14.95
C ALA A 516 -38.89 19.22 -15.79
N LEU A 517 -39.66 19.97 -16.58
CA LEU A 517 -40.67 19.41 -17.47
C LEU A 517 -40.04 18.61 -18.63
N LEU A 518 -38.94 19.09 -19.22
CA LEU A 518 -38.19 18.34 -20.24
C LEU A 518 -37.64 17.03 -19.68
N LEU A 519 -37.08 17.05 -18.47
CA LEU A 519 -36.61 15.84 -17.77
C LEU A 519 -37.76 14.92 -17.36
N THR A 520 -38.91 15.47 -16.96
CA THR A 520 -40.13 14.69 -16.66
C THR A 520 -40.65 14.02 -17.93
N GLY A 521 -40.66 14.71 -19.07
CA GLY A 521 -41.08 14.17 -20.37
C GLY A 521 -40.14 13.09 -20.91
N LEU A 522 -38.82 13.31 -20.83
CA LEU A 522 -37.82 12.29 -21.18
C LEU A 522 -37.88 11.08 -20.24
N GLY A 523 -38.05 11.34 -18.94
CA GLY A 523 -38.26 10.30 -17.92
C GLY A 523 -39.52 9.49 -18.19
N ALA A 524 -40.64 10.14 -18.53
CA ALA A 524 -41.88 9.47 -18.88
C ALA A 524 -41.75 8.63 -20.15
N ARG A 525 -41.09 9.16 -21.20
CA ARG A 525 -40.81 8.41 -22.43
C ARG A 525 -40.03 7.13 -22.12
N HIS A 526 -38.92 7.24 -21.38
CA HIS A 526 -38.10 6.08 -21.05
C HIS A 526 -38.77 5.13 -20.06
N TYR A 527 -39.60 5.63 -19.15
CA TYR A 527 -40.46 4.80 -18.29
C TYR A 527 -41.44 3.94 -19.09
N LEU A 528 -41.95 4.45 -20.20
CA LEU A 528 -42.87 3.71 -21.08
C LEU A 528 -42.16 2.74 -22.02
N THR A 529 -40.91 3.02 -22.41
CA THR A 529 -40.17 2.19 -23.39
C THR A 529 -39.24 1.15 -22.77
N GLU A 530 -38.65 1.46 -21.62
CA GLU A 530 -37.66 0.60 -20.96
C GLU A 530 -38.33 -0.35 -19.95
N GLN A 531 -37.73 -1.52 -19.74
CA GLN A 531 -38.23 -2.53 -18.79
C GLN A 531 -37.22 -2.78 -17.66
N GLY A 532 -37.70 -3.33 -16.54
CA GLY A 532 -36.86 -3.76 -15.42
C GLY A 532 -36.35 -2.60 -14.56
N ILE A 533 -35.04 -2.52 -14.34
CA ILE A 533 -34.42 -1.53 -13.42
C ILE A 533 -34.51 -0.11 -14.01
N SER A 534 -34.26 0.04 -15.31
CA SER A 534 -34.35 1.33 -16.01
C SER A 534 -35.73 1.95 -15.85
N GLN A 535 -36.79 1.14 -15.99
CA GLN A 535 -38.17 1.59 -15.78
C GLN A 535 -38.37 2.20 -14.39
N LYS A 536 -37.86 1.54 -13.33
CA LYS A 536 -37.96 2.05 -11.96
C LYS A 536 -37.22 3.39 -11.78
N VAL A 537 -36.01 3.50 -12.32
CA VAL A 537 -35.20 4.73 -12.27
C VAL A 537 -35.94 5.90 -12.93
N PHE A 538 -36.51 5.68 -14.11
CA PHE A 538 -37.25 6.71 -14.80
C PHE A 538 -38.58 7.05 -14.13
N GLY A 539 -39.28 6.09 -13.53
CA GLY A 539 -40.48 6.34 -12.72
C GLY A 539 -40.20 7.17 -11.46
N ALA A 540 -39.06 6.93 -10.81
CA ALA A 540 -38.58 7.79 -9.73
C ALA A 540 -38.22 9.20 -10.24
N GLY A 541 -37.51 9.28 -11.37
CA GLY A 541 -37.16 10.55 -12.02
C GLY A 541 -38.39 11.42 -12.33
N VAL A 542 -39.46 10.82 -12.87
CA VAL A 542 -40.74 11.52 -13.11
C VAL A 542 -41.27 12.13 -11.81
N SER A 543 -41.26 11.39 -10.70
CA SER A 543 -41.75 11.90 -9.41
C SER A 543 -40.89 13.06 -8.88
N VAL A 544 -39.56 12.95 -8.99
CA VAL A 544 -38.61 13.98 -8.53
C VAL A 544 -38.76 15.27 -9.33
N PHE A 545 -38.72 15.18 -10.66
CA PHE A 545 -38.80 16.38 -11.50
C PHE A 545 -40.20 17.00 -11.47
N LEU A 546 -41.26 16.21 -11.26
CA LEU A 546 -42.61 16.74 -11.04
C LEU A 546 -42.74 17.48 -9.71
N PHE A 547 -42.10 16.99 -8.63
CA PHE A 547 -42.02 17.73 -7.37
C PHE A 547 -41.34 19.09 -7.57
N PHE A 548 -40.16 19.12 -8.21
CA PHE A 548 -39.45 20.38 -8.46
C PHE A 548 -40.24 21.33 -9.35
N ALA A 549 -40.97 20.81 -10.34
CA ALA A 549 -41.90 21.62 -11.12
C ALA A 549 -42.99 22.25 -10.22
N GLY A 550 -43.60 21.47 -9.32
CA GLY A 550 -44.62 21.93 -8.37
C GLY A 550 -44.11 22.92 -7.33
N PHE A 551 -42.96 22.65 -6.73
CA PHE A 551 -42.30 23.53 -5.78
C PHE A 551 -41.91 24.87 -6.43
N SER A 552 -41.22 24.84 -7.58
CA SER A 552 -40.81 26.06 -8.29
C SER A 552 -42.01 26.84 -8.83
N MET A 553 -43.10 26.16 -9.19
CA MET A 553 -44.37 26.80 -9.53
C MET A 553 -45.01 27.48 -8.30
N GLY A 554 -44.99 26.83 -7.13
CA GLY A 554 -45.45 27.41 -5.87
C GLY A 554 -44.68 28.66 -5.47
N MET A 555 -43.36 28.64 -5.64
CA MET A 555 -42.47 29.79 -5.43
C MET A 555 -42.69 30.92 -6.44
N ALA A 556 -43.16 30.62 -7.65
CA ALA A 556 -43.41 31.60 -8.70
C ALA A 556 -44.80 32.25 -8.64
N LEU A 557 -45.80 31.56 -8.05
CA LEU A 557 -47.22 31.97 -8.08
C LEU A 557 -47.74 32.57 -6.77
N ILE A 558 -47.19 32.20 -5.60
CA ILE A 558 -47.63 32.75 -4.31
C ILE A 558 -46.90 34.08 -4.03
N PRO A 559 -47.62 35.18 -3.71
CA PRO A 559 -47.02 36.41 -3.18
C PRO A 559 -46.51 36.18 -1.75
N ASP A 560 -45.27 36.55 -1.45
CA ASP A 560 -44.56 36.30 -0.17
C ASP A 560 -44.65 34.83 0.33
N PRO A 561 -44.14 33.86 -0.45
CA PRO A 561 -44.34 32.45 -0.17
C PRO A 561 -43.57 31.99 1.06
N ASP A 562 -44.29 31.54 2.09
CA ASP A 562 -43.70 30.70 3.13
C ASP A 562 -43.20 29.38 2.51
N ARG A 563 -41.92 29.10 2.73
CA ARG A 563 -41.24 27.91 2.18
C ARG A 563 -41.93 26.63 2.62
N ALA A 564 -42.47 26.58 3.85
CA ALA A 564 -43.20 25.41 4.34
C ALA A 564 -44.45 25.12 3.49
N LEU A 565 -45.17 26.16 3.10
CA LEU A 565 -46.37 26.04 2.25
C LEU A 565 -46.04 25.68 0.80
N ALA A 566 -44.96 26.25 0.23
CA ALA A 566 -44.49 25.92 -1.12
C ALA A 566 -44.07 24.44 -1.24
N ILE A 567 -43.42 23.91 -0.20
CA ILE A 567 -43.05 22.49 -0.09
C ILE A 567 -44.30 21.62 0.13
N GLY A 568 -45.28 22.11 0.90
CA GLY A 568 -46.60 21.51 1.05
C GLY A 568 -47.33 21.33 -0.30
N MET A 569 -47.31 22.33 -1.18
CA MET A 569 -47.91 22.21 -2.53
C MET A 569 -47.23 21.13 -3.39
N GLY A 570 -45.89 21.01 -3.33
CA GLY A 570 -45.16 19.91 -3.96
C GLY A 570 -45.58 18.54 -3.40
N THR A 571 -45.81 18.44 -2.09
CA THR A 571 -46.31 17.22 -1.44
C THR A 571 -47.71 16.86 -1.92
N ILE A 572 -48.60 17.84 -2.07
CA ILE A 572 -49.97 17.64 -2.56
C ILE A 572 -49.96 17.16 -4.02
N LEU A 573 -49.10 17.72 -4.88
CA LEU A 573 -48.95 17.27 -6.27
C LEU A 573 -48.45 15.82 -6.38
N LEU A 574 -47.53 15.42 -5.50
CA LEU A 574 -47.09 14.02 -5.41
C LEU A 574 -48.19 13.09 -4.87
N ALA A 575 -48.93 13.53 -3.85
CA ALA A 575 -50.08 12.79 -3.33
C ALA A 575 -51.19 12.64 -4.39
N ALA A 576 -51.41 13.67 -5.22
CA ALA A 576 -52.32 13.64 -6.35
C ALA A 576 -51.86 12.67 -7.44
N LEU A 577 -50.55 12.65 -7.77
CA LEU A 577 -49.98 11.66 -8.69
C LEU A 577 -50.18 10.22 -8.17
N TYR A 578 -49.94 9.98 -6.88
CA TYR A 578 -50.21 8.69 -6.24
C TYR A 578 -51.68 8.28 -6.35
N TYR A 579 -52.61 9.21 -6.05
CA TYR A 579 -54.04 8.90 -6.10
C TYR A 579 -54.51 8.63 -7.54
N TRP A 580 -54.04 9.40 -8.52
CA TRP A 580 -54.39 9.23 -9.93
C TRP A 580 -53.85 7.93 -10.52
N LYS A 581 -52.62 7.55 -10.19
CA LYS A 581 -51.96 6.34 -10.72
C LYS A 581 -51.84 5.23 -9.66
N LYS A 582 -52.80 5.15 -8.73
CA LYS A 582 -52.79 4.16 -7.64
C LYS A 582 -52.75 2.70 -8.14
N THR A 583 -53.28 2.44 -9.33
CA THR A 583 -53.25 1.12 -10.00
C THR A 583 -51.88 0.77 -10.58
N ASP A 584 -51.07 1.79 -10.89
CA ASP A 584 -49.69 1.60 -11.36
C ASP A 584 -48.75 1.44 -10.17
N ARG A 585 -48.29 0.20 -9.97
CA ARG A 585 -47.50 -0.18 -8.80
C ARG A 585 -46.17 0.58 -8.73
N ILE A 586 -45.52 0.91 -9.85
CA ILE A 586 -44.17 1.51 -9.83
C ILE A 586 -44.28 3.02 -9.65
N LEU A 587 -45.08 3.70 -10.46
CA LEU A 587 -45.19 5.15 -10.42
C LEU A 587 -45.87 5.62 -9.12
N GLY A 588 -46.94 4.93 -8.69
CA GLY A 588 -47.63 5.23 -7.44
C GLY A 588 -46.75 5.03 -6.20
N GLN A 589 -45.85 4.04 -6.22
CA GLN A 589 -44.88 3.84 -5.12
C GLN A 589 -43.93 5.02 -4.96
N TYR A 590 -43.31 5.49 -6.04
CA TYR A 590 -42.36 6.61 -5.99
C TYR A 590 -43.04 7.94 -5.65
N ALA A 591 -44.27 8.16 -6.14
CA ALA A 591 -45.07 9.32 -5.79
C ALA A 591 -45.39 9.36 -4.27
N LEU A 592 -45.79 8.22 -3.69
CA LEU A 592 -46.07 8.12 -2.25
C LEU A 592 -44.81 8.29 -1.39
N ILE A 593 -43.70 7.66 -1.77
CA ILE A 593 -42.41 7.83 -1.06
C ILE A 593 -41.97 9.29 -1.10
N GLY A 594 -42.09 9.94 -2.27
CA GLY A 594 -41.81 11.35 -2.43
C GLY A 594 -42.71 12.20 -1.53
N ALA A 595 -44.02 11.95 -1.51
CA ALA A 595 -44.96 12.69 -0.67
C ALA A 595 -44.65 12.55 0.83
N MET A 596 -44.34 11.33 1.31
CA MET A 596 -43.91 11.12 2.70
C MET A 596 -42.65 11.93 3.04
N PHE A 597 -41.63 11.86 2.18
CA PHE A 597 -40.36 12.55 2.40
C PHE A 597 -40.52 14.08 2.39
N VAL A 598 -41.25 14.61 1.40
CA VAL A 598 -41.46 16.05 1.27
C VAL A 598 -42.38 16.57 2.39
N SER A 599 -43.33 15.77 2.89
CA SER A 599 -44.14 16.14 4.06
C SER A 599 -43.32 16.30 5.34
N LEU A 600 -42.25 15.51 5.51
CA LEU A 600 -41.28 15.68 6.60
C LEU A 600 -40.52 17.01 6.45
N ILE A 601 -40.08 17.34 5.23
CA ILE A 601 -39.38 18.61 4.97
C ILE A 601 -40.33 19.79 5.26
N SER A 602 -41.60 19.68 4.88
CA SER A 602 -42.62 20.68 5.20
C SER A 602 -42.81 20.86 6.71
N PHE A 603 -42.83 19.76 7.48
CA PHE A 603 -42.87 19.80 8.94
C PHE A 603 -41.64 20.46 9.54
N LEU A 604 -40.43 20.13 9.07
CA LEU A 604 -39.21 20.75 9.56
C LEU A 604 -39.15 22.25 9.24
N ALA A 605 -39.57 22.65 8.04
CA ALA A 605 -39.65 24.05 7.64
C ALA A 605 -40.66 24.86 8.48
N SER A 606 -41.65 24.21 9.09
CA SER A 606 -42.64 24.89 9.94
C SER A 606 -42.06 25.40 11.27
N PHE A 607 -40.92 24.87 11.75
CA PHE A 607 -40.31 25.35 12.99
C PHE A 607 -39.75 26.77 12.86
N ASP A 608 -39.34 27.18 11.67
CA ASP A 608 -38.88 28.54 11.38
C ASP A 608 -40.02 29.58 11.35
N THR A 609 -41.27 29.13 11.43
CA THR A 609 -42.45 29.99 11.44
C THR A 609 -42.88 30.29 12.88
N GLU A 610 -43.23 31.55 13.18
CA GLU A 610 -43.76 31.95 14.50
C GLU A 610 -45.21 31.50 14.73
N ALA A 611 -45.90 31.08 13.67
CA ALA A 611 -47.30 30.72 13.72
C ALA A 611 -47.50 29.25 14.13
N ASP A 612 -47.89 29.02 15.39
CA ASP A 612 -48.15 27.66 15.93
C ASP A 612 -49.21 26.87 15.13
N TRP A 613 -50.11 27.53 14.41
CA TRP A 613 -51.07 26.87 13.52
C TRP A 613 -50.41 26.26 12.26
N ILE A 614 -49.35 26.88 11.72
CA ILE A 614 -48.59 26.34 10.57
C ILE A 614 -47.86 25.08 11.01
N ARG A 615 -47.26 25.10 12.22
CA ARG A 615 -46.63 23.93 12.85
C ARG A 615 -47.62 22.80 13.08
N LEU A 616 -48.82 23.10 13.57
CA LEU A 616 -49.87 22.10 13.73
C LEU A 616 -50.27 21.46 12.40
N VAL A 617 -50.54 22.25 11.36
CA VAL A 617 -50.96 21.75 10.04
C VAL A 617 -49.86 20.89 9.39
N CYS A 618 -48.60 21.32 9.46
CA CYS A 618 -47.49 20.55 8.90
C CYS A 618 -47.21 19.27 9.71
N SER A 619 -47.34 19.29 11.04
CA SER A 619 -47.20 18.11 11.91
C SER A 619 -48.30 17.08 11.68
N LEU A 620 -49.52 17.54 11.42
CA LEU A 620 -50.65 16.70 11.05
C LEU A 620 -50.48 16.11 9.65
N LEU A 621 -50.09 16.93 8.66
CA LEU A 621 -49.80 16.47 7.30
C LEU A 621 -48.71 15.39 7.33
N PHE A 622 -47.64 15.61 8.09
CA PHE A 622 -46.56 14.65 8.28
C PHE A 622 -47.05 13.36 8.95
N SER A 623 -47.71 13.46 10.11
CA SER A 623 -48.22 12.29 10.84
C SER A 623 -49.21 11.47 10.01
N PHE A 624 -50.05 12.14 9.22
CA PHE A 624 -51.03 11.52 8.33
C PHE A 624 -50.37 10.85 7.11
N MET A 625 -49.47 11.54 6.41
CA MET A 625 -48.73 10.95 5.28
C MET A 625 -47.89 9.75 5.75
N MET A 626 -47.26 9.84 6.92
CA MET A 626 -46.54 8.74 7.53
C MET A 626 -47.47 7.58 7.88
N PHE A 627 -48.66 7.83 8.42
CA PHE A 627 -49.66 6.77 8.68
C PHE A 627 -50.12 6.07 7.40
N VAL A 628 -50.43 6.83 6.34
CA VAL A 628 -50.83 6.29 5.02
C VAL A 628 -49.70 5.45 4.41
N GLY A 629 -48.48 5.96 4.46
CA GLY A 629 -47.28 5.25 4.00
C GLY A 629 -47.01 3.96 4.77
N THR A 630 -47.09 4.03 6.10
CA THR A 630 -46.91 2.90 7.02
C THR A 630 -47.86 1.76 6.68
N ARG A 631 -49.14 2.06 6.39
CA ARG A 631 -50.14 1.08 5.96
C ARG A 631 -49.89 0.55 4.55
N TYR A 632 -49.52 1.40 3.61
CA TYR A 632 -49.25 0.99 2.23
C TYR A 632 -48.04 0.05 2.12
N PHE A 633 -46.95 0.38 2.82
CA PHE A 633 -45.72 -0.41 2.81
C PHE A 633 -45.68 -1.53 3.86
N LYS A 634 -46.68 -1.59 4.76
CA LYS A 634 -46.76 -2.55 5.88
C LYS A 634 -45.48 -2.58 6.73
N GLN A 635 -44.91 -1.41 6.99
CA GLN A 635 -43.70 -1.27 7.80
C GLN A 635 -44.05 -0.87 9.22
N SER A 636 -43.73 -1.71 10.21
CA SER A 636 -44.02 -1.44 11.62
C SER A 636 -43.36 -0.16 12.14
N VAL A 637 -42.12 0.13 11.71
CA VAL A 637 -41.32 1.28 12.16
C VAL A 637 -42.03 2.61 11.95
N GLY A 638 -42.85 2.73 10.90
CA GLY A 638 -43.58 3.95 10.61
C GLY A 638 -44.56 4.35 11.72
N TYR A 639 -45.05 3.40 12.53
CA TYR A 639 -45.86 3.72 13.72
C TYR A 639 -45.06 4.46 14.79
N GLY A 640 -43.75 4.25 14.90
CA GLY A 640 -42.88 5.06 15.77
C GLY A 640 -42.75 6.49 15.26
N VAL A 641 -42.67 6.69 13.94
CA VAL A 641 -42.61 8.04 13.35
C VAL A 641 -43.94 8.78 13.54
N VAL A 642 -45.07 8.07 13.44
CA VAL A 642 -46.38 8.60 13.82
C VAL A 642 -46.39 9.00 15.31
N GLN A 643 -45.85 8.15 16.18
CA GLN A 643 -45.76 8.43 17.62
C GLN A 643 -44.90 9.67 17.93
N ALA A 644 -43.82 9.88 17.17
CA ALA A 644 -42.98 11.08 17.28
C ALA A 644 -43.69 12.33 16.73
N GLY A 645 -44.41 12.21 15.60
CA GLY A 645 -45.25 13.30 15.10
C GLY A 645 -46.34 13.68 16.11
N LEU A 646 -46.94 12.70 16.80
CA LEU A 646 -47.90 12.92 17.87
C LEU A 646 -47.31 13.61 19.10
N PHE A 647 -46.04 13.38 19.44
CA PHE A 647 -45.37 14.15 20.50
C PHE A 647 -45.43 15.66 20.20
N PHE A 648 -45.12 16.06 18.96
CA PHE A 648 -45.17 17.47 18.56
C PHE A 648 -46.59 18.01 18.43
N VAL A 649 -47.54 17.17 18.02
CA VAL A 649 -48.97 17.51 18.07
C VAL A 649 -49.40 17.77 19.51
N PHE A 650 -49.07 16.90 20.47
CA PHE A 650 -49.41 17.10 21.88
C PHE A 650 -48.70 18.30 22.49
N TYR A 651 -47.45 18.54 22.12
CA TYR A 651 -46.70 19.72 22.54
C TYR A 651 -47.35 21.02 22.04
N ALA A 652 -47.61 21.14 20.73
CA ALA A 652 -48.26 22.30 20.15
C ALA A 652 -49.69 22.49 20.71
N LEU A 653 -50.43 21.40 20.92
CA LEU A 653 -51.77 21.44 21.48
C LEU A 653 -51.78 21.91 22.94
N LEU A 654 -50.88 21.39 23.79
CA LEU A 654 -50.77 21.81 25.20
C LEU A 654 -50.30 23.26 25.32
N HIS A 655 -49.41 23.71 24.42
CA HIS A 655 -48.98 25.11 24.35
C HIS A 655 -50.11 26.07 23.91
N LEU A 656 -51.03 25.59 23.07
CA LEU A 656 -52.23 26.34 22.65
C LEU A 656 -53.35 26.37 23.69
N THR A 657 -53.37 25.45 24.68
CA THR A 657 -54.55 25.19 25.53
C THR A 657 -54.34 25.33 27.05
N ALA A 658 -53.12 25.22 27.59
CA ALA A 658 -52.88 25.21 29.02
C ALA A 658 -52.24 26.52 29.55
N ASP A 659 -52.65 26.95 30.75
CA ASP A 659 -51.83 27.84 31.61
C ASP A 659 -50.50 27.14 31.92
N PRO A 660 -49.40 27.87 32.15
CA PRO A 660 -48.07 27.27 32.28
C PRO A 660 -47.93 26.44 33.57
N LEU A 661 -48.34 25.18 33.51
CA LEU A 661 -47.78 24.11 34.33
C LEU A 661 -46.25 24.15 34.14
N SER A 662 -45.50 23.90 35.22
CA SER A 662 -44.04 23.85 35.11
C SER A 662 -43.64 22.87 33.99
N GLU A 663 -42.73 23.29 33.11
CA GLU A 663 -42.30 22.49 31.95
C GLU A 663 -41.91 21.05 32.36
N ARG A 664 -41.40 20.89 33.58
CA ARG A 664 -41.10 19.60 34.24
C ARG A 664 -42.30 18.65 34.29
N LEU A 665 -43.45 19.12 34.75
CA LEU A 665 -44.69 18.33 34.84
C LEU A 665 -45.31 18.14 33.44
N THR A 666 -45.16 19.11 32.55
CA THR A 666 -45.62 19.01 31.15
C THR A 666 -44.91 17.85 30.41
N LEU A 667 -43.61 17.64 30.64
CA LEU A 667 -42.88 16.53 30.03
C LEU A 667 -43.26 15.17 30.61
N ILE A 668 -43.48 15.08 31.93
CA ILE A 668 -43.94 13.84 32.57
C ILE A 668 -45.37 13.48 32.10
N THR A 669 -46.23 14.49 31.92
CA THR A 669 -47.60 14.29 31.40
C THR A 669 -47.60 13.90 29.92
N ILE A 670 -46.74 14.50 29.08
CA ILE A 670 -46.55 14.05 27.69
C ILE A 670 -46.04 12.60 27.65
N ALA A 671 -45.08 12.22 28.51
CA ALA A 671 -44.60 10.84 28.58
C ALA A 671 -45.71 9.86 29.01
N ALA A 672 -46.62 10.28 29.89
CA ALA A 672 -47.82 9.52 30.24
C ALA A 672 -48.84 9.43 29.08
N LEU A 673 -49.08 10.51 28.34
CA LEU A 673 -49.95 10.51 27.14
C LEU A 673 -49.37 9.65 26.01
N LEU A 674 -48.05 9.62 25.88
CA LEU A 674 -47.35 8.72 24.95
C LEU A 674 -47.46 7.25 25.39
N PHE A 675 -47.46 6.95 26.69
CA PHE A 675 -47.76 5.61 27.20
C PHE A 675 -49.21 5.20 26.87
N VAL A 676 -50.18 6.12 27.01
CA VAL A 676 -51.59 5.86 26.65
C VAL A 676 -51.76 5.62 25.15
N SER A 677 -51.19 6.48 24.30
CA SER A 677 -51.25 6.31 22.84
C SER A 677 -50.52 5.06 22.36
N TYR A 678 -49.42 4.66 23.03
CA TYR A 678 -48.76 3.36 22.81
C TYR A 678 -49.74 2.20 23.06
N GLU A 679 -50.47 2.20 24.19
CA GLU A 679 -51.47 1.17 24.49
C GLU A 679 -52.63 1.17 23.48
N VAL A 680 -53.05 2.33 22.98
CA VAL A 680 -54.09 2.44 21.93
C VAL A 680 -53.59 1.89 20.59
N LEU A 681 -52.42 2.32 20.12
CA LEU A 681 -51.83 1.83 18.87
C LEU A 681 -51.60 0.32 18.91
N LYS A 682 -51.12 -0.20 20.04
CA LYS A 682 -50.89 -1.63 20.29
C LYS A 682 -52.18 -2.45 20.16
N ARG A 683 -53.34 -1.89 20.53
CA ARG A 683 -54.66 -2.52 20.35
C ARG A 683 -55.15 -2.46 18.91
N VAL A 684 -54.93 -1.34 18.22
CA VAL A 684 -55.37 -1.15 16.82
C VAL A 684 -54.55 -2.01 15.86
N GLU A 685 -53.24 -2.06 16.04
CA GLU A 685 -52.32 -2.81 15.19
C GLU A 685 -51.22 -3.44 16.03
N ARG A 686 -51.17 -4.78 16.09
CA ARG A 686 -50.18 -5.51 16.90
C ARG A 686 -48.73 -5.18 16.51
N GLN A 687 -48.51 -4.80 15.25
CA GLN A 687 -47.19 -4.45 14.72
C GLN A 687 -46.66 -3.10 15.21
N SER A 688 -47.49 -2.26 15.84
CA SER A 688 -47.10 -0.95 16.35
C SER A 688 -46.41 -1.02 17.73
N HIS A 689 -46.49 -2.15 18.42
CA HIS A 689 -46.05 -2.34 19.81
C HIS A 689 -44.61 -1.86 20.05
N LEU A 690 -43.62 -2.42 19.35
CA LEU A 690 -42.21 -2.10 19.60
C LEU A 690 -41.83 -0.67 19.17
N PRO A 691 -42.20 -0.18 17.96
CA PRO A 691 -41.89 1.18 17.53
C PRO A 691 -42.51 2.28 18.41
N ALA A 692 -43.75 2.10 18.87
CA ALA A 692 -44.39 3.06 19.76
C ALA A 692 -43.81 3.02 21.19
N LEU A 693 -43.45 1.82 21.67
CA LEU A 693 -42.76 1.65 22.96
C LEU A 693 -41.43 2.41 23.01
N VAL A 694 -40.62 2.31 21.96
CA VAL A 694 -39.31 2.99 21.88
C VAL A 694 -39.45 4.50 22.02
N VAL A 695 -40.41 5.12 21.32
CA VAL A 695 -40.66 6.56 21.41
C VAL A 695 -41.19 6.97 22.78
N GLY A 696 -42.04 6.14 23.39
CA GLY A 696 -42.49 6.35 24.78
C GLY A 696 -41.36 6.29 25.80
N GLN A 697 -40.43 5.34 25.68
CA GLN A 697 -39.24 5.23 26.52
C GLN A 697 -38.26 6.39 26.29
N ALA A 698 -38.12 6.86 25.04
CA ALA A 698 -37.29 8.03 24.73
C ALA A 698 -37.84 9.31 25.38
N ALA A 699 -39.16 9.49 25.38
CA ALA A 699 -39.80 10.61 26.06
C ALA A 699 -39.61 10.55 27.59
N LEU A 700 -39.67 9.35 28.19
CA LEU A 700 -39.36 9.15 29.61
C LEU A 700 -37.90 9.50 29.93
N LEU A 701 -36.95 9.05 29.10
CA LEU A 701 -35.55 9.37 29.29
C LEU A 701 -35.29 10.88 29.18
N TYR A 702 -35.94 11.55 28.23
CA TYR A 702 -35.89 13.01 28.11
C TYR A 702 -36.43 13.70 29.37
N ALA A 703 -37.53 13.21 29.94
CA ALA A 703 -38.06 13.72 31.20
C ALA A 703 -37.08 13.50 32.37
N VAL A 704 -36.43 12.33 32.47
CA VAL A 704 -35.38 12.07 33.48
C VAL A 704 -34.24 13.07 33.37
N PHE A 705 -33.71 13.26 32.15
CA PHE A 705 -32.58 14.14 31.90
C PHE A 705 -32.90 15.62 32.18
N TYR A 706 -34.07 16.09 31.74
CA TYR A 706 -34.50 17.45 31.99
C TYR A 706 -34.66 17.71 33.50
N ASN A 707 -35.22 16.76 34.26
CA ASN A 707 -35.32 16.89 35.72
C ASN A 707 -33.94 16.86 36.40
N PHE A 708 -32.98 16.10 35.89
CA PHE A 708 -31.58 16.08 36.36
C PHE A 708 -30.86 17.42 36.24
N ILE A 709 -31.07 18.14 35.15
CA ILE A 709 -30.45 19.46 34.96
C ILE A 709 -31.14 20.54 35.82
N THR A 710 -32.45 20.42 35.99
CA THR A 710 -33.28 21.53 36.50
C THR A 710 -33.62 21.44 37.99
N SER A 711 -33.51 20.27 38.65
CA SER A 711 -33.81 20.13 40.08
C SER A 711 -33.21 18.89 40.75
N GLY A 712 -32.84 19.02 42.03
CA GLY A 712 -32.38 17.93 42.90
C GLY A 712 -33.45 17.43 43.89
N GLU A 713 -34.72 17.43 43.49
CA GLU A 713 -35.84 17.02 44.36
C GLU A 713 -36.16 15.54 44.22
N THR A 714 -36.54 14.88 45.31
CA THR A 714 -36.85 13.43 45.32
C THR A 714 -38.13 13.08 44.54
N LEU A 715 -39.15 13.95 44.52
CA LEU A 715 -40.49 13.64 44.01
C LEU A 715 -40.53 13.33 42.49
N PRO A 716 -39.91 14.11 41.58
CA PRO A 716 -39.89 13.80 40.15
C PRO A 716 -39.25 12.44 39.82
N TYR A 717 -38.13 12.09 40.49
CA TYR A 717 -37.47 10.79 40.27
C TYR A 717 -38.30 9.63 40.82
N LEU A 718 -39.03 9.82 41.91
CA LEU A 718 -39.98 8.81 42.38
C LEU A 718 -41.11 8.59 41.37
N LEU A 719 -41.71 9.67 40.83
CA LEU A 719 -42.76 9.56 39.80
C LEU A 719 -42.26 8.88 38.52
N LEU A 720 -41.04 9.21 38.08
CA LEU A 720 -40.40 8.55 36.94
C LEU A 720 -40.09 7.08 37.23
N THR A 721 -39.66 6.74 38.45
CA THR A 721 -39.45 5.35 38.88
C THR A 721 -40.77 4.56 38.87
N VAL A 722 -41.88 5.18 39.29
CA VAL A 722 -43.22 4.58 39.20
C VAL A 722 -43.62 4.33 37.74
N LEU A 723 -43.38 5.29 36.83
CA LEU A 723 -43.63 5.11 35.40
C LEU A 723 -42.80 3.97 34.81
N TYR A 724 -41.50 3.88 35.13
CA TYR A 724 -40.67 2.73 34.76
C TYR A 724 -41.19 1.41 35.37
N GLY A 725 -41.68 1.44 36.60
CA GLY A 725 -42.35 0.30 37.25
C GLY A 725 -43.60 -0.17 36.51
N LEU A 726 -44.40 0.75 35.96
CA LEU A 726 -45.55 0.42 35.11
C LEU A 726 -45.12 -0.25 33.80
N TYR A 727 -44.02 0.19 33.19
CA TYR A 727 -43.43 -0.49 32.04
C TYR A 727 -42.89 -1.88 32.40
N VAL A 728 -42.22 -2.05 33.54
CA VAL A 728 -41.78 -3.37 34.04
C VAL A 728 -42.99 -4.30 34.23
N TRP A 729 -44.07 -3.80 34.83
CA TRP A 729 -45.28 -4.58 35.08
C TRP A 729 -46.03 -4.97 33.81
N ARG A 730 -46.11 -4.07 32.82
CA ARG A 730 -46.79 -4.29 31.52
C ARG A 730 -45.89 -4.92 30.45
N SER A 731 -44.62 -5.15 30.75
CA SER A 731 -43.66 -5.74 29.83
C SER A 731 -44.05 -7.17 29.41
N VAL A 732 -44.03 -7.41 28.10
CA VAL A 732 -44.34 -8.73 27.53
C VAL A 732 -43.05 -9.53 27.31
N PHE A 733 -41.97 -8.83 26.96
CA PHE A 733 -40.67 -9.44 26.67
C PHE A 733 -39.69 -9.30 27.83
N GLU A 734 -38.87 -10.32 28.03
CA GLU A 734 -37.86 -10.34 29.09
C GLU A 734 -36.81 -9.23 28.93
N ALA A 735 -36.51 -8.82 27.69
CA ALA A 735 -35.58 -7.72 27.41
C ALA A 735 -36.16 -6.35 27.81
N GLU A 736 -37.44 -6.09 27.49
CA GLU A 736 -38.16 -4.88 27.91
C GLU A 736 -38.19 -4.80 29.44
N ARG A 737 -38.47 -5.93 30.09
CA ARG A 737 -38.45 -6.04 31.56
C ARG A 737 -37.10 -5.68 32.16
N LYS A 738 -36.00 -6.23 31.62
CA LYS A 738 -34.63 -5.92 32.08
C LYS A 738 -34.28 -4.45 31.87
N TYR A 739 -34.56 -3.90 30.68
CA TYR A 739 -34.28 -2.49 30.38
C TYR A 739 -35.00 -1.53 31.33
N SER A 740 -36.32 -1.67 31.46
CA SER A 740 -37.11 -0.79 32.33
C SER A 740 -36.77 -1.01 33.81
N LEU A 741 -36.37 -2.22 34.21
CA LEU A 741 -35.88 -2.51 35.55
C LEU A 741 -34.55 -1.78 35.82
N TYR A 742 -33.58 -1.87 34.93
CA TYR A 742 -32.28 -1.22 35.11
C TYR A 742 -32.39 0.31 35.10
N ALA A 743 -33.15 0.86 34.15
CA ALA A 743 -33.45 2.29 34.10
C ALA A 743 -34.16 2.75 35.39
N GLY A 744 -35.14 1.97 35.86
CA GLY A 744 -35.81 2.20 37.13
C GLY A 744 -34.86 2.17 38.33
N LEU A 745 -33.95 1.19 38.41
CA LEU A 745 -32.96 1.08 39.49
C LEU A 745 -31.95 2.24 39.46
N THR A 746 -31.56 2.73 38.29
CA THR A 746 -30.68 3.91 38.18
C THR A 746 -31.39 5.20 38.60
N VAL A 747 -32.64 5.41 38.17
CA VAL A 747 -33.46 6.55 38.62
C VAL A 747 -33.73 6.46 40.13
N LEU A 748 -33.94 5.24 40.65
CA LEU A 748 -34.08 4.97 42.08
C LEU A 748 -32.80 5.26 42.86
N SER A 749 -31.62 4.98 42.29
CA SER A 749 -30.33 5.35 42.90
C SER A 749 -30.21 6.86 43.07
N ALA A 750 -30.68 7.65 42.10
CA ALA A 750 -30.69 9.12 42.20
C ALA A 750 -31.67 9.58 43.30
N ALA A 751 -32.88 9.01 43.33
CA ALA A 751 -33.85 9.29 44.38
C ALA A 751 -33.32 8.93 45.78
N PHE A 752 -32.64 7.79 45.91
CA PHE A 752 -32.00 7.35 47.16
C PHE A 752 -30.86 8.28 47.57
N GLY A 753 -30.04 8.71 46.61
CA GLY A 753 -28.96 9.68 46.82
C GLY A 753 -29.49 10.99 47.42
N PHE A 754 -30.51 11.60 46.81
CA PHE A 754 -31.13 12.83 47.34
C PHE A 754 -31.78 12.64 48.71
N MET A 755 -32.34 11.45 48.98
CA MET A 755 -32.98 11.14 50.26
C MET A 755 -31.99 11.01 51.42
N VAL A 756 -30.81 10.42 51.17
CA VAL A 756 -29.84 10.05 52.22
C VAL A 756 -28.63 10.99 52.26
N ASN A 757 -28.59 11.98 51.36
CA ASN A 757 -27.48 12.94 51.22
C ASN A 757 -27.11 13.65 52.54
N GLU A 758 -28.07 13.88 53.44
CA GLU A 758 -27.82 14.51 54.73
C GLU A 758 -27.03 13.63 55.72
N TRP A 759 -27.09 12.30 55.58
CA TRP A 759 -26.44 11.35 56.49
C TRP A 759 -25.14 10.77 55.93
N PHE A 760 -25.07 10.56 54.62
CA PHE A 760 -23.91 9.98 53.93
C PHE A 760 -23.61 10.77 52.65
N PRO A 761 -23.06 12.00 52.77
CA PRO A 761 -22.89 12.89 51.63
C PRO A 761 -21.93 12.34 50.57
N ASN A 762 -20.90 11.60 50.99
CA ASN A 762 -19.84 11.09 50.10
C ASN A 762 -19.97 9.57 49.85
N GLU A 763 -20.66 8.85 50.73
CA GLU A 763 -20.78 7.39 50.68
C GLU A 763 -22.13 6.91 50.13
N ASN A 764 -23.11 7.80 49.88
CA ASN A 764 -24.50 7.44 49.52
C ASN A 764 -24.62 6.39 48.40
N ARG A 765 -23.88 6.53 47.30
CA ARG A 765 -23.89 5.60 46.16
C ARG A 765 -23.16 4.30 46.47
N LEU A 766 -22.07 4.36 47.25
CA LEU A 766 -21.34 3.18 47.71
C LEU A 766 -22.20 2.34 48.65
N VAL A 767 -22.90 3.00 49.58
CA VAL A 767 -23.90 2.37 50.46
C VAL A 767 -25.03 1.76 49.62
N TYR A 768 -25.55 2.46 48.62
CA TYR A 768 -26.56 1.90 47.71
C TYR A 768 -26.06 0.64 46.97
N SER A 769 -24.81 0.64 46.50
CA SER A 769 -24.16 -0.52 45.87
C SER A 769 -24.01 -1.70 46.85
N LEU A 770 -23.65 -1.43 48.11
CA LEU A 770 -23.58 -2.44 49.17
C LEU A 770 -24.97 -2.98 49.56
N LEU A 771 -26.01 -2.13 49.56
CA LEU A 771 -27.39 -2.55 49.78
C LEU A 771 -27.89 -3.44 48.62
N LEU A 772 -27.54 -3.10 47.37
CA LEU A 772 -27.82 -3.95 46.22
C LEU A 772 -27.08 -5.29 46.30
N LEU A 773 -25.82 -5.29 46.75
CA LEU A 773 -25.04 -6.49 47.02
C LEU A 773 -25.71 -7.37 48.09
N ALA A 774 -26.16 -6.77 49.21
CA ALA A 774 -26.88 -7.49 50.25
C ALA A 774 -28.21 -8.07 49.72
N ALA A 775 -28.97 -7.29 48.94
CA ALA A 775 -30.20 -7.73 48.30
C ALA A 775 -29.95 -8.90 47.32
N TYR A 776 -28.83 -8.90 46.59
CA TYR A 776 -28.47 -9.97 45.67
C TYR A 776 -28.42 -11.35 46.35
N PHE A 777 -27.96 -11.44 47.61
CA PHE A 777 -27.91 -12.71 48.33
C PHE A 777 -29.28 -13.20 48.83
N VAL A 778 -30.28 -12.31 48.93
CA VAL A 778 -31.64 -12.63 49.41
C VAL A 778 -32.60 -12.98 48.26
N LEU A 779 -32.35 -12.51 47.04
CA LEU A 779 -33.22 -12.72 45.89
C LEU A 779 -33.26 -14.17 45.39
N SER A 780 -34.37 -14.56 44.76
CA SER A 780 -34.46 -15.86 44.05
C SER A 780 -33.47 -15.93 42.88
N GLU A 781 -33.06 -17.13 42.46
CA GLU A 781 -32.09 -17.33 41.37
C GLU A 781 -32.47 -16.63 40.05
N ALA A 782 -33.77 -16.60 39.69
CA ALA A 782 -34.24 -15.88 38.50
C ALA A 782 -34.02 -14.36 38.57
N TRP A 783 -34.15 -13.77 39.76
CA TRP A 783 -33.91 -12.35 39.98
C TRP A 783 -32.42 -12.04 40.19
N LYS A 784 -31.64 -12.97 40.78
CA LYS A 784 -30.18 -12.88 40.81
C LYS A 784 -29.59 -12.82 39.41
N GLU A 785 -30.06 -13.66 38.49
CA GLU A 785 -29.59 -13.65 37.10
C GLU A 785 -29.91 -12.32 36.40
N ARG A 786 -31.13 -11.79 36.61
CA ARG A 786 -31.52 -10.46 36.08
C ARG A 786 -30.68 -9.35 36.69
N LEU A 787 -30.41 -9.37 37.99
CA LEU A 787 -29.77 -8.29 38.72
C LEU A 787 -28.23 -8.31 38.59
N ARG A 788 -27.62 -9.48 38.36
CA ARG A 788 -26.16 -9.64 38.16
C ARG A 788 -25.62 -8.71 37.07
N TRP A 789 -26.37 -8.58 35.97
CA TRP A 789 -26.03 -7.71 34.84
C TRP A 789 -26.04 -6.21 35.17
N TYR A 790 -26.73 -5.81 36.23
CA TYR A 790 -26.77 -4.43 36.71
C TYR A 790 -25.74 -4.20 37.82
N ILE A 791 -25.72 -5.06 38.85
CA ILE A 791 -24.88 -4.88 40.04
C ILE A 791 -23.40 -4.83 39.70
N VAL A 792 -22.91 -5.72 38.82
CA VAL A 792 -21.48 -5.78 38.50
C VAL A 792 -20.96 -4.48 37.86
N PRO A 793 -21.52 -3.98 36.73
CA PRO A 793 -21.07 -2.71 36.16
C PRO A 793 -21.38 -1.50 37.06
N PHE A 794 -22.53 -1.51 37.74
CA PHE A 794 -22.87 -0.42 38.66
C PHE A 794 -21.88 -0.31 39.82
N SER A 795 -21.48 -1.44 40.43
CA SER A 795 -20.51 -1.44 41.52
C SER A 795 -19.11 -1.01 41.07
N ILE A 796 -18.69 -1.39 39.86
CA ILE A 796 -17.41 -0.92 39.27
C ILE A 796 -17.41 0.60 39.12
N LEU A 797 -18.49 1.19 38.58
CA LEU A 797 -18.61 2.63 38.40
C LEU A 797 -18.60 3.37 39.74
N VAL A 798 -19.36 2.88 40.71
CA VAL A 798 -19.43 3.49 42.04
C VAL A 798 -18.11 3.38 42.81
N MET A 799 -17.37 2.27 42.68
CA MET A 799 -16.02 2.17 43.24
C MET A 799 -15.07 3.20 42.62
N ALA A 800 -15.12 3.37 41.29
CA ALA A 800 -14.29 4.36 40.59
C ALA A 800 -14.62 5.81 41.02
N GLU A 801 -15.91 6.13 41.14
CA GLU A 801 -16.37 7.44 41.63
C GLU A 801 -15.87 7.70 43.07
N TYR A 802 -16.05 6.73 43.96
CA TYR A 802 -15.62 6.88 45.35
C TYR A 802 -14.10 7.02 45.50
N LEU A 803 -13.30 6.31 44.68
CA LEU A 803 -11.84 6.51 44.64
C LEU A 803 -11.48 7.95 44.27
N ALA A 804 -12.14 8.51 43.25
CA ALA A 804 -11.89 9.89 42.84
C ALA A 804 -12.24 10.89 43.96
N ASP A 805 -13.39 10.70 44.62
CA ASP A 805 -13.81 11.60 45.70
C ASP A 805 -12.93 11.47 46.96
N SER A 806 -12.52 10.25 47.31
CA SER A 806 -11.63 9.99 48.47
C SER A 806 -10.21 10.51 48.27
N TYR A 807 -9.72 10.60 47.03
CA TYR A 807 -8.44 11.26 46.73
C TYR A 807 -8.48 12.75 47.09
N TYR A 808 -9.55 13.45 46.69
CA TYR A 808 -9.70 14.88 46.95
C TYR A 808 -9.97 15.21 48.42
N SER A 809 -10.58 14.29 49.17
CA SER A 809 -10.85 14.50 50.60
C SER A 809 -9.58 14.46 51.46
N GLY A 810 -8.54 13.74 51.02
CA GLY A 810 -7.26 13.57 51.73
C GLY A 810 -7.38 12.80 53.05
N ASP A 811 -8.53 12.20 53.34
CA ASP A 811 -8.77 11.49 54.60
C ASP A 811 -8.26 10.03 54.53
N VAL A 812 -7.25 9.75 55.34
CA VAL A 812 -6.61 8.42 55.46
C VAL A 812 -7.61 7.34 55.88
N ILE A 813 -8.59 7.67 56.74
CA ILE A 813 -9.58 6.70 57.22
C ILE A 813 -10.50 6.27 56.08
N SER A 814 -10.93 7.23 55.25
CA SER A 814 -11.77 6.98 54.07
C SER A 814 -11.10 6.05 53.04
N LEU A 815 -9.78 6.16 52.86
CA LEU A 815 -9.01 5.32 51.95
C LEU A 815 -8.79 3.89 52.48
N TRP A 816 -8.55 3.73 53.79
CA TRP A 816 -8.49 2.39 54.39
C TRP A 816 -9.85 1.69 54.37
N PHE A 817 -10.94 2.45 54.59
CA PHE A 817 -12.31 1.95 54.41
C PHE A 817 -12.55 1.52 52.95
N TYR A 818 -12.12 2.33 51.97
CA TYR A 818 -12.20 2.01 50.55
C TYR A 818 -11.47 0.71 50.20
N ILE A 819 -10.25 0.51 50.69
CA ILE A 819 -9.48 -0.73 50.50
C ILE A 819 -10.22 -1.93 51.07
N GLY A 820 -10.83 -1.79 52.26
CA GLY A 820 -11.69 -2.83 52.85
C GLY A 820 -12.86 -3.20 51.93
N VAL A 821 -13.53 -2.20 51.36
CA VAL A 821 -14.65 -2.40 50.41
C VAL A 821 -14.18 -3.05 49.11
N ILE A 822 -12.99 -2.70 48.61
CA ILE A 822 -12.38 -3.35 47.44
C ILE A 822 -12.22 -4.86 47.69
N PHE A 823 -11.74 -5.28 48.86
CA PHE A 823 -11.62 -6.71 49.18
C PHE A 823 -12.97 -7.43 49.20
N VAL A 824 -14.03 -6.77 49.69
CA VAL A 824 -15.41 -7.31 49.66
C VAL A 824 -15.87 -7.51 48.20
N PHE A 825 -15.64 -6.54 47.32
CA PHE A 825 -15.98 -6.68 45.90
C PHE A 825 -15.09 -7.68 45.15
N MET A 826 -13.80 -7.80 45.50
CA MET A 826 -12.92 -8.87 45.00
C MET A 826 -13.47 -10.25 45.35
N ALA A 827 -13.89 -10.45 46.61
CA ALA A 827 -14.49 -11.71 47.05
C ALA A 827 -15.83 -11.98 46.36
N PHE A 828 -16.67 -10.95 46.21
CA PHE A 828 -17.93 -11.04 45.46
C PHE A 828 -17.70 -11.45 44.02
N PHE A 829 -16.84 -10.76 43.26
CA PHE A 829 -16.56 -11.11 41.87
C PHE A 829 -15.92 -12.49 41.74
N HIS A 830 -15.06 -12.89 42.67
CA HIS A 830 -14.52 -14.25 42.70
C HIS A 830 -15.61 -15.32 42.90
N SER A 831 -16.67 -15.02 43.67
CA SER A 831 -17.80 -15.93 43.90
C SER A 831 -18.73 -16.09 42.68
N LEU A 832 -18.64 -15.19 41.69
CA LEU A 832 -19.46 -15.25 40.49
C LEU A 832 -18.97 -16.36 39.54
N LYS A 833 -19.92 -16.96 38.82
CA LYS A 833 -19.64 -18.02 37.84
C LYS A 833 -19.43 -17.45 36.43
N GLY A 834 -18.60 -18.12 35.65
CA GLY A 834 -18.32 -17.79 34.25
C GLY A 834 -17.48 -16.52 34.06
N TYR A 835 -17.69 -15.84 32.94
CA TYR A 835 -16.99 -14.59 32.59
C TYR A 835 -17.12 -13.48 33.65
N TRP A 836 -18.14 -13.48 34.51
CA TRP A 836 -18.27 -12.47 35.58
C TRP A 836 -17.14 -12.52 36.61
N ARG A 837 -16.44 -13.66 36.73
CA ARG A 837 -15.25 -13.78 37.58
C ARG A 837 -14.10 -12.90 37.10
N THR A 838 -14.02 -12.58 35.80
CA THR A 838 -12.98 -11.70 35.26
C THR A 838 -13.16 -10.23 35.67
N ALA A 839 -14.34 -9.84 36.15
CA ALA A 839 -14.59 -8.50 36.70
C ALA A 839 -13.70 -8.18 37.92
N ALA A 840 -13.08 -9.19 38.55
CA ALA A 840 -12.07 -9.02 39.59
C ALA A 840 -10.85 -8.16 39.17
N VAL A 841 -10.63 -7.96 37.87
CA VAL A 841 -9.60 -7.03 37.36
C VAL A 841 -9.83 -5.59 37.81
N PHE A 842 -11.09 -5.13 37.84
CA PHE A 842 -11.37 -3.73 38.16
C PHE A 842 -11.02 -3.38 39.62
N PRO A 843 -11.44 -4.18 40.62
CA PRO A 843 -10.96 -3.99 41.99
C PRO A 843 -9.44 -4.09 42.13
N LEU A 844 -8.75 -4.92 41.33
CA LEU A 844 -7.28 -4.98 41.34
C LEU A 844 -6.68 -3.65 40.87
N ILE A 845 -7.17 -3.08 39.77
CA ILE A 845 -6.71 -1.76 39.30
C ILE A 845 -6.97 -0.68 40.34
N PHE A 846 -8.19 -0.65 40.91
CA PHE A 846 -8.54 0.34 41.92
C PHE A 846 -7.76 0.17 43.23
N PHE A 847 -7.39 -1.06 43.59
CA PHE A 847 -6.47 -1.32 44.69
C PHE A 847 -5.10 -0.69 44.41
N GLY A 848 -4.56 -0.87 43.19
CA GLY A 848 -3.30 -0.27 42.80
C GLY A 848 -3.32 1.26 42.89
N LEU A 849 -4.37 1.90 42.37
CA LEU A 849 -4.52 3.35 42.44
C LEU A 849 -4.66 3.84 43.89
N GLY A 850 -5.52 3.23 44.70
CA GLY A 850 -5.68 3.59 46.11
C GLY A 850 -4.42 3.38 46.94
N MET A 851 -3.60 2.35 46.62
CA MET A 851 -2.30 2.17 47.26
C MET A 851 -1.29 3.24 46.84
N ALA A 852 -1.30 3.71 45.59
CA ALA A 852 -0.46 4.82 45.14
C ALA A 852 -0.80 6.10 45.92
N ASP A 853 -2.09 6.41 46.03
CA ASP A 853 -2.59 7.60 46.75
C ASP A 853 -2.22 7.55 48.24
N LEU A 854 -2.33 6.38 48.88
CA LEU A 854 -1.87 6.19 50.26
C LEU A 854 -0.36 6.45 50.40
N MET A 855 0.47 5.95 49.48
CA MET A 855 1.92 6.18 49.54
C MET A 855 2.29 7.66 49.36
N ASP A 856 1.50 8.40 48.58
CA ASP A 856 1.62 9.85 48.44
C ASP A 856 1.25 10.58 49.74
N ILE A 857 0.13 10.21 50.36
CA ILE A 857 -0.31 10.81 51.64
C ILE A 857 0.71 10.53 52.76
N TYR A 858 1.24 9.31 52.85
CA TYR A 858 2.30 8.97 53.81
C TYR A 858 3.69 9.53 53.42
N SER A 859 3.82 10.22 52.28
CA SER A 859 5.05 10.86 51.82
C SER A 859 6.26 9.92 51.79
N LEU A 860 6.07 8.66 51.35
CA LEU A 860 7.16 7.68 51.27
C LEU A 860 8.24 8.11 50.27
N SER A 861 9.51 7.84 50.56
CA SER A 861 10.62 8.10 49.62
C SER A 861 10.56 7.19 48.40
N SER A 862 11.06 7.64 47.23
CA SER A 862 10.98 6.88 45.96
C SER A 862 11.53 5.45 46.05
N PRO A 863 12.70 5.19 46.68
CA PRO A 863 13.20 3.82 46.85
C PRO A 863 12.30 2.96 47.73
N LEU A 864 11.68 3.54 48.77
CA LEU A 864 10.78 2.83 49.66
C LEU A 864 9.47 2.48 48.95
N ARG A 865 8.92 3.40 48.15
CA ARG A 865 7.75 3.13 47.28
C ARG A 865 8.00 1.95 46.36
N ALA A 866 9.17 1.91 45.71
CA ALA A 866 9.54 0.79 44.84
C ALA A 866 9.54 -0.55 45.59
N VAL A 867 10.08 -0.60 46.81
CA VAL A 867 10.09 -1.82 47.65
C VAL A 867 8.68 -2.26 48.05
N VAL A 868 7.80 -1.32 48.39
CA VAL A 868 6.40 -1.64 48.71
C VAL A 868 5.68 -2.20 47.49
N TRP A 869 5.89 -1.60 46.31
CA TRP A 869 5.36 -2.11 45.04
C TRP A 869 5.87 -3.51 44.70
N TYR A 870 7.16 -3.80 44.92
CA TYR A 870 7.71 -5.14 44.74
C TYR A 870 7.07 -6.16 45.69
N SER A 871 6.85 -5.77 46.95
CA SER A 871 6.22 -6.61 47.97
C SER A 871 4.76 -6.94 47.62
N ILE A 872 3.99 -5.94 47.21
CA ILE A 872 2.61 -6.11 46.71
C ILE A 872 2.61 -6.99 45.47
N GLY A 873 3.53 -6.76 44.53
CA GLY A 873 3.67 -7.57 43.32
C GLY A 873 3.88 -9.05 43.60
N ILE A 874 4.81 -9.37 44.53
CA ILE A 874 5.08 -10.74 44.97
C ILE A 874 3.85 -11.35 45.68
N LEU A 875 3.19 -10.59 46.55
CA LEU A 875 2.00 -11.03 47.27
C LEU A 875 0.87 -11.42 46.31
N PHE A 876 0.50 -10.55 45.37
CA PHE A 876 -0.56 -10.82 44.40
C PHE A 876 -0.20 -11.94 43.42
N THR A 877 1.07 -12.05 43.04
CA THR A 877 1.54 -13.19 42.23
C THR A 877 1.41 -14.50 43.00
N SER A 878 1.70 -14.50 44.31
CA SER A 878 1.55 -15.67 45.18
C SER A 878 0.08 -16.06 45.40
N ILE A 879 -0.80 -15.07 45.61
CA ILE A 879 -2.26 -15.28 45.68
C ILE A 879 -2.78 -15.88 44.36
N GLY A 880 -2.31 -15.36 43.22
CA GLY A 880 -2.65 -15.90 41.91
C GLY A 880 -2.22 -17.36 41.73
N MET A 881 -1.02 -17.72 42.19
CA MET A 881 -0.55 -19.11 42.19
C MET A 881 -1.34 -20.03 43.12
N PHE A 882 -1.89 -19.51 44.22
CA PHE A 882 -2.75 -20.29 45.12
C PHE A 882 -4.16 -20.49 44.57
N LEU A 883 -4.74 -19.46 43.93
CA LEU A 883 -6.10 -19.50 43.39
C LEU A 883 -6.21 -20.18 42.02
N TYR A 884 -5.13 -20.20 41.24
CA TYR A 884 -5.11 -20.72 39.87
C TYR A 884 -3.87 -21.59 39.60
N GLU A 885 -4.09 -22.82 39.11
CA GLU A 885 -3.00 -23.72 38.73
C GLU A 885 -2.22 -23.22 37.50
N LYS A 886 -2.92 -22.67 36.50
CA LYS A 886 -2.35 -22.12 35.26
C LYS A 886 -2.68 -20.64 35.12
N LEU A 887 -1.85 -19.91 34.37
CA LEU A 887 -2.12 -18.48 34.13
C LEU A 887 -3.27 -18.27 33.13
N TYR A 888 -3.41 -19.20 32.18
CA TYR A 888 -4.45 -19.22 31.16
C TYR A 888 -4.83 -20.67 30.85
N HIS A 889 -6.13 -20.96 30.77
CA HIS A 889 -6.67 -22.26 30.33
C HIS A 889 -7.31 -22.13 28.94
N HIS A 890 -6.88 -22.95 27.98
CA HIS A 890 -7.39 -22.88 26.61
C HIS A 890 -8.82 -23.45 26.45
N GLU A 891 -9.19 -24.45 27.23
CA GLU A 891 -10.51 -25.13 27.11
C GLU A 891 -11.66 -24.37 27.79
N ASN A 892 -11.35 -23.48 28.73
CA ASN A 892 -12.31 -22.62 29.40
C ASN A 892 -11.72 -21.22 29.47
N GLU A 893 -12.12 -20.34 28.54
CA GLU A 893 -11.75 -18.91 28.51
C GLU A 893 -12.06 -18.16 29.84
N GLU A 894 -12.71 -18.84 30.77
CA GLU A 894 -13.22 -18.36 32.06
C GLU A 894 -12.21 -18.41 33.23
N LYS A 895 -10.97 -18.88 33.02
CA LYS A 895 -9.96 -19.02 34.10
C LYS A 895 -8.62 -18.37 33.75
N VAL A 896 -8.60 -17.04 33.78
CA VAL A 896 -7.38 -16.23 33.72
C VAL A 896 -6.97 -15.79 35.12
N ASP A 897 -5.70 -15.98 35.46
CA ASP A 897 -5.13 -15.51 36.73
C ASP A 897 -4.73 -14.03 36.65
N PHE A 898 -5.72 -13.16 36.84
CA PHE A 898 -5.51 -11.71 36.87
C PHE A 898 -4.73 -11.23 38.10
N TYR A 899 -4.69 -12.00 39.19
CA TYR A 899 -3.89 -11.67 40.36
C TYR A 899 -2.39 -11.80 40.04
N GLY A 900 -2.02 -12.86 39.30
CA GLY A 900 -0.66 -13.04 38.76
C GLY A 900 -0.22 -11.92 37.81
N ILE A 901 -1.11 -11.52 36.88
CA ILE A 901 -0.82 -10.44 35.92
C ILE A 901 -0.69 -9.09 36.64
N ALA A 902 -1.60 -8.76 37.55
CA ALA A 902 -1.53 -7.56 38.36
C ALA A 902 -0.24 -7.50 39.18
N GLY A 903 0.20 -8.65 39.72
CA GLY A 903 1.48 -8.77 40.42
C GLY A 903 2.68 -8.31 39.59
N LEU A 904 2.76 -8.70 38.32
CA LEU A 904 3.83 -8.25 37.41
C LEU A 904 3.74 -6.74 37.12
N VAL A 905 2.53 -6.21 36.94
CA VAL A 905 2.31 -4.76 36.73
C VAL A 905 2.78 -3.96 37.94
N TYR A 906 2.50 -4.43 39.16
CA TYR A 906 2.95 -3.79 40.39
C TYR A 906 4.48 -3.78 40.55
N VAL A 907 5.17 -4.86 40.14
CA VAL A 907 6.64 -4.84 40.13
C VAL A 907 7.16 -3.81 39.11
N TRP A 908 6.56 -3.75 37.92
CA TRP A 908 6.91 -2.76 36.89
C TRP A 908 6.70 -1.31 37.36
N THR A 909 5.59 -1.02 38.04
CA THR A 909 5.34 0.32 38.60
C THR A 909 6.37 0.70 39.67
N GLY A 910 6.83 -0.28 40.46
CA GLY A 910 7.93 -0.08 41.41
C GLY A 910 9.24 0.29 40.70
N CYS A 911 9.55 -0.35 39.57
CA CYS A 911 10.78 -0.05 38.81
C CYS A 911 10.84 1.39 38.30
N MET A 912 9.70 1.98 37.94
CA MET A 912 9.63 3.38 37.49
C MET A 912 10.00 4.39 38.57
N GLN A 913 9.97 3.97 39.85
CA GLN A 913 10.27 4.82 41.01
C GLN A 913 11.60 4.44 41.67
N ALA A 914 12.21 3.35 41.21
CA ALA A 914 13.44 2.82 41.77
C ALA A 914 14.68 3.54 41.24
N VAL A 915 15.70 3.64 42.07
CA VAL A 915 17.00 4.24 41.72
C VAL A 915 18.11 3.27 42.13
N GLU A 916 19.24 3.31 41.43
CA GLU A 916 20.45 2.53 41.74
C GLU A 916 20.18 1.02 41.91
N TRP A 917 20.63 0.43 43.02
CA TRP A 917 20.51 -0.99 43.32
C TRP A 917 19.04 -1.46 43.42
N VAL A 918 18.11 -0.57 43.80
CA VAL A 918 16.67 -0.89 43.88
C VAL A 918 16.06 -1.04 42.48
N PHE A 919 16.65 -0.39 41.47
CA PHE A 919 16.23 -0.54 40.08
C PHE A 919 16.68 -1.91 39.53
N ILE A 920 17.92 -2.31 39.85
CA ILE A 920 18.47 -3.63 39.49
C ILE A 920 17.64 -4.76 40.12
N THR A 921 17.25 -4.64 41.40
CA THR A 921 16.39 -5.65 42.05
C THR A 921 15.02 -5.74 41.38
N GLY A 922 14.45 -4.63 40.92
CA GLY A 922 13.20 -4.63 40.17
C GLY A 922 13.29 -5.37 38.84
N PHE A 923 14.31 -5.07 38.04
CA PHE A 923 14.50 -5.70 36.73
C PHE A 923 14.79 -7.20 36.84
N THR A 924 15.55 -7.61 37.87
CA THR A 924 15.75 -9.04 38.16
C THR A 924 14.44 -9.72 38.55
N LEU A 925 13.59 -9.09 39.39
CA LEU A 925 12.27 -9.60 39.72
C LEU A 925 11.37 -9.73 38.49
N ILE A 926 11.34 -8.74 37.58
CA ILE A 926 10.59 -8.83 36.32
C ILE A 926 11.07 -10.00 35.48
N ALA A 927 12.39 -10.17 35.31
CA ALA A 927 12.94 -11.27 34.53
C ALA A 927 12.55 -12.64 35.12
N LEU A 928 12.57 -12.77 36.45
CA LEU A 928 12.17 -13.99 37.17
C LEU A 928 10.66 -14.26 37.05
N LEU A 929 9.81 -13.25 37.27
CA LEU A 929 8.36 -13.38 37.16
C LEU A 929 7.93 -13.74 35.74
N LEU A 930 8.50 -13.09 34.71
CA LEU A 930 8.26 -13.44 33.30
C LEU A 930 8.62 -14.89 33.01
N TYR A 931 9.75 -15.36 33.51
CA TYR A 931 10.15 -16.76 33.37
C TYR A 931 9.19 -17.70 34.09
N GLN A 932 8.76 -17.37 35.32
CA GLN A 932 7.82 -18.15 36.09
C GLN A 932 6.45 -18.23 35.42
N HIS A 933 5.92 -17.11 34.94
CA HIS A 933 4.67 -17.07 34.17
C HIS A 933 4.78 -17.86 32.87
N SER A 934 5.94 -17.86 32.20
CA SER A 934 6.16 -18.69 31.01
C SER A 934 5.98 -20.20 31.28
N ARG A 935 6.28 -20.67 32.50
CA ARG A 935 6.09 -22.07 32.92
C ARG A 935 4.63 -22.40 33.25
N ARG A 936 3.79 -21.39 33.48
CA ARG A 936 2.34 -21.51 33.75
C ARG A 936 1.47 -21.38 32.48
N ILE A 937 2.08 -21.17 31.30
CA ILE A 937 1.40 -21.05 29.98
C ILE A 937 1.94 -22.11 28.99
N ASN A 938 2.08 -23.36 29.43
CA ASN A 938 2.64 -24.43 28.59
C ASN A 938 1.69 -24.87 27.46
N GLU A 939 0.40 -24.51 27.51
CA GLU A 939 -0.60 -24.86 26.50
C GLU A 939 -0.47 -24.00 25.22
N VAL A 940 0.11 -22.80 25.31
CA VAL A 940 0.30 -21.89 24.17
C VAL A 940 1.81 -21.72 23.92
N PRO A 941 2.43 -22.59 23.09
CA PRO A 941 3.88 -22.66 22.96
C PRO A 941 4.51 -21.38 22.42
N ILE A 942 3.76 -20.60 21.65
CA ILE A 942 4.22 -19.30 21.14
C ILE A 942 4.30 -18.28 22.28
N ALA A 943 3.25 -18.15 23.10
CA ALA A 943 3.23 -17.22 24.24
C ALA A 943 4.31 -17.56 25.27
N GLN A 944 4.52 -18.85 25.53
CA GLN A 944 5.63 -19.33 26.37
C GLN A 944 7.00 -18.87 25.85
N LYS A 945 7.29 -19.07 24.56
CA LYS A 945 8.56 -18.67 23.93
C LYS A 945 8.75 -17.15 23.92
N VAL A 946 7.68 -16.38 23.73
CA VAL A 946 7.70 -14.92 23.79
C VAL A 946 8.06 -14.44 25.20
N LEU A 947 7.41 -14.97 26.24
CA LEU A 947 7.72 -14.62 27.63
C LEU A 947 9.16 -15.00 28.04
N GLN A 948 9.66 -16.15 27.57
CA GLN A 948 11.06 -16.54 27.78
C GLN A 948 12.04 -15.61 27.05
N THR A 949 11.69 -15.15 25.85
CA THR A 949 12.50 -14.18 25.10
C THR A 949 12.54 -12.84 25.83
N LEU A 950 11.39 -12.35 26.30
CA LEU A 950 11.30 -11.12 27.09
C LEU A 950 12.09 -11.23 28.40
N SER A 951 12.00 -12.36 29.11
CA SER A 951 12.80 -12.62 30.31
C SER A 951 14.31 -12.53 30.03
N LEU A 952 14.79 -13.12 28.92
CA LEU A 952 16.20 -13.05 28.53
C LEU A 952 16.65 -11.63 28.15
N LEU A 953 15.80 -10.87 27.46
CA LEU A 953 16.11 -9.48 27.08
C LEU A 953 16.12 -8.54 28.29
N VAL A 954 15.16 -8.69 29.20
CA VAL A 954 15.15 -7.94 30.47
C VAL A 954 16.38 -8.30 31.29
N GLY A 955 16.79 -9.57 31.32
CA GLY A 955 18.03 -10.01 31.98
C GLY A 955 19.29 -9.41 31.34
N LEU A 956 19.34 -9.26 30.01
CA LEU A 956 20.43 -8.54 29.34
C LEU A 956 20.43 -7.05 29.70
N LEU A 957 19.26 -6.44 29.81
CA LEU A 957 19.13 -5.04 30.21
C LEU A 957 19.59 -4.84 31.66
N THR A 958 19.28 -5.77 32.57
CA THR A 958 19.85 -5.79 33.92
C THR A 958 21.38 -5.84 33.89
N TYR A 959 21.97 -6.65 33.01
CA TYR A 959 23.42 -6.73 32.87
C TYR A 959 24.04 -5.39 32.44
N TYR A 960 23.44 -4.69 31.48
CA TYR A 960 23.93 -3.37 31.07
C TYR A 960 23.83 -2.33 32.18
N THR A 961 22.73 -2.33 32.93
CA THR A 961 22.59 -1.42 34.07
C THR A 961 23.63 -1.68 35.16
N ILE A 962 24.10 -2.92 35.31
CA ILE A 962 25.19 -3.26 36.25
C ILE A 962 26.53 -2.75 35.73
N ILE A 963 26.79 -2.86 34.42
CA ILE A 963 28.03 -2.33 33.82
C ILE A 963 28.11 -0.83 33.99
N ASP A 964 27.03 -0.10 33.73
CA ASP A 964 27.02 1.37 33.79
C ASP A 964 27.28 1.91 35.21
N MET A 965 27.11 1.09 36.27
CA MET A 965 27.36 1.47 37.66
C MET A 965 28.76 1.12 38.16
N ILE A 966 29.53 0.35 37.39
CA ILE A 966 30.89 -0.08 37.75
C ILE A 966 31.87 0.58 36.78
N ASP A 967 32.89 1.27 37.30
CA ASP A 967 33.91 1.91 36.46
C ASP A 967 34.84 0.87 35.82
N PHE A 968 34.71 0.67 34.51
CA PHE A 968 35.60 -0.18 33.70
C PHE A 968 36.57 0.66 32.86
N PRO A 969 37.78 0.14 32.53
CA PRO A 969 38.71 0.82 31.62
C PRO A 969 38.12 1.03 30.21
N GLU A 970 38.36 2.20 29.61
CA GLU A 970 37.80 2.60 28.30
C GLU A 970 38.07 1.58 27.16
N TYR A 971 39.22 0.91 27.18
CA TYR A 971 39.64 -0.06 26.17
C TYR A 971 38.92 -1.42 26.26
N LEU A 972 38.04 -1.61 27.25
CA LEU A 972 37.33 -2.87 27.48
C LEU A 972 35.80 -2.69 27.44
N MET A 973 35.33 -1.45 27.36
CA MET A 973 33.90 -1.10 27.38
C MET A 973 33.18 -1.67 26.16
N THR A 974 33.75 -1.50 24.96
CA THR A 974 33.14 -1.96 23.71
C THR A 974 32.93 -3.49 23.71
N GLU A 975 33.87 -4.26 24.25
CA GLU A 975 33.76 -5.71 24.36
C GLU A 975 32.64 -6.13 25.33
N LEU A 976 32.54 -5.49 26.49
CA LEU A 976 31.53 -5.78 27.50
C LEU A 976 30.10 -5.54 26.98
N TYR A 977 29.89 -4.55 26.12
CA TYR A 977 28.57 -4.32 25.51
C TYR A 977 28.22 -5.36 24.43
N VAL A 978 29.21 -5.75 23.62
CA VAL A 978 28.97 -6.43 22.34
C VAL A 978 29.04 -7.96 22.47
N LEU A 979 29.89 -8.52 23.35
CA LEU A 979 30.05 -9.96 23.53
C LEU A 979 28.82 -10.71 24.13
N PRO A 980 28.05 -10.15 25.09
CA PRO A 980 26.86 -10.82 25.66
C PRO A 980 25.81 -11.21 24.62
N TRP A 981 25.74 -10.49 23.50
CA TRP A 981 24.83 -10.81 22.39
C TRP A 981 25.09 -12.19 21.78
N ILE A 982 26.34 -12.71 21.86
CA ILE A 982 26.67 -14.06 21.42
C ILE A 982 25.94 -15.10 22.28
N LEU A 983 25.91 -14.89 23.60
CA LEU A 983 25.23 -15.79 24.56
C LEU A 983 23.71 -15.71 24.41
N VAL A 984 23.15 -14.49 24.30
CA VAL A 984 21.70 -14.29 24.10
C VAL A 984 21.24 -14.90 22.79
N SER A 985 21.97 -14.68 21.70
CA SER A 985 21.70 -15.30 20.39
C SER A 985 21.74 -16.83 20.48
N TYR A 986 22.70 -17.41 21.19
CA TYR A 986 22.76 -18.86 21.41
C TYR A 986 21.53 -19.39 22.17
N LEU A 987 21.14 -18.76 23.27
CA LEU A 987 19.98 -19.16 24.08
C LEU A 987 18.67 -19.04 23.29
N LEU A 988 18.46 -17.94 22.56
CA LEU A 988 17.26 -17.72 21.77
C LEU A 988 17.14 -18.71 20.62
N THR A 989 18.23 -18.90 19.85
CA THR A 989 18.19 -19.73 18.64
C THR A 989 18.12 -21.22 18.94
N ARG A 990 18.83 -21.72 19.97
CA ARG A 990 18.88 -23.15 20.31
C ARG A 990 17.93 -23.59 21.42
N LYS A 991 17.78 -22.79 22.48
CA LYS A 991 17.03 -23.21 23.69
C LYS A 991 15.57 -22.74 23.67
N THR A 992 15.30 -21.52 23.24
CA THR A 992 13.93 -20.95 23.22
C THR A 992 13.18 -21.29 21.93
N TRP A 993 13.75 -20.96 20.77
CA TRP A 993 13.04 -21.08 19.48
C TRP A 993 13.33 -22.39 18.74
N ASN A 994 14.46 -23.05 19.04
CA ASN A 994 14.91 -24.28 18.38
C ASN A 994 14.89 -24.17 16.84
N LEU A 995 15.59 -23.16 16.31
CA LEU A 995 15.60 -22.81 14.89
C LEU A 995 16.42 -23.81 14.05
N SER A 996 16.15 -23.85 12.74
CA SER A 996 16.91 -24.70 11.82
C SER A 996 18.37 -24.28 11.68
N GLU A 997 19.29 -25.24 11.48
CA GLU A 997 20.74 -25.00 11.33
C GLU A 997 21.08 -23.97 10.24
N LYS A 998 20.28 -23.89 9.16
CA LYS A 998 20.46 -22.85 8.12
C LYS A 998 20.20 -21.44 8.64
N VAL A 999 19.13 -21.25 9.41
CA VAL A 999 18.75 -19.95 9.96
C VAL A 999 19.72 -19.55 11.08
N ILE A 1000 20.11 -20.49 11.93
CA ILE A 1000 21.15 -20.28 12.95
C ILE A 1000 22.45 -19.80 12.28
N MET A 1001 22.86 -20.45 11.19
CA MET A 1001 24.05 -20.06 10.44
C MET A 1001 23.95 -18.62 9.94
N TYR A 1002 22.86 -18.21 9.30
CA TYR A 1002 22.71 -16.83 8.81
C TYR A 1002 22.71 -15.78 9.92
N VAL A 1003 21.97 -16.03 11.01
CA VAL A 1003 21.91 -15.14 12.17
C VAL A 1003 23.29 -14.98 12.80
N GLN A 1004 24.04 -16.08 12.97
CA GLN A 1004 25.39 -16.05 13.51
C GLN A 1004 26.38 -15.34 12.58
N TYR A 1005 26.35 -15.60 11.26
CA TYR A 1005 27.20 -14.89 10.29
C TYR A 1005 26.98 -13.37 10.34
N SER A 1006 25.72 -12.95 10.39
CA SER A 1006 25.36 -11.53 10.45
C SER A 1006 25.81 -10.93 11.77
N LEU A 1007 25.50 -11.57 12.90
CA LEU A 1007 25.84 -11.07 14.22
C LEU A 1007 27.36 -10.95 14.40
N ILE A 1008 28.13 -12.00 14.10
CA ILE A 1008 29.59 -11.98 14.23
C ILE A 1008 30.22 -10.95 13.29
N GLY A 1009 29.69 -10.80 12.07
CA GLY A 1009 30.13 -9.77 11.13
C GLY A 1009 29.94 -8.35 11.67
N VAL A 1010 28.78 -8.06 12.27
CA VAL A 1010 28.49 -6.77 12.91
C VAL A 1010 29.38 -6.54 14.12
N ILE A 1011 29.52 -7.53 15.00
CA ILE A 1011 30.41 -7.46 16.17
C ILE A 1011 31.86 -7.19 15.75
N SER A 1012 32.34 -7.91 14.75
CA SER A 1012 33.70 -7.74 14.21
C SER A 1012 33.92 -6.36 13.58
N LEU A 1013 32.91 -5.81 12.91
CA LEU A 1013 32.98 -4.46 12.34
C LEU A 1013 33.05 -3.38 13.43
N ILE A 1014 32.22 -3.50 14.47
CA ILE A 1014 32.20 -2.56 15.61
C ILE A 1014 33.56 -2.55 16.31
N LEU A 1015 34.10 -3.72 16.65
CA LEU A 1015 35.41 -3.83 17.32
C LEU A 1015 36.56 -3.33 16.42
N MET A 1016 36.46 -3.52 15.10
CA MET A 1016 37.46 -3.01 14.16
C MET A 1016 37.43 -1.48 14.06
N ILE A 1017 36.23 -0.88 14.04
CA ILE A 1017 36.06 0.57 14.03
C ILE A 1017 36.66 1.15 15.32
N ASP A 1018 36.35 0.55 16.46
CA ASP A 1018 36.87 0.98 17.77
C ASP A 1018 38.41 0.93 17.83
N ALA A 1019 39.01 -0.18 17.40
CA ALA A 1019 40.46 -0.33 17.32
C ALA A 1019 41.13 0.70 16.37
N MET A 1020 40.43 1.14 15.31
CA MET A 1020 40.94 2.18 14.40
C MET A 1020 40.86 3.58 15.00
N TYR A 1021 39.87 3.88 15.84
CA TYR A 1021 39.66 5.19 16.43
C TYR A 1021 40.50 5.41 17.70
N SER A 1022 40.73 4.37 18.49
CA SER A 1022 41.42 4.49 19.78
C SER A 1022 42.92 4.81 19.66
N TYR A 1023 43.56 4.51 18.52
CA TYR A 1023 45.02 4.64 18.28
C TYR A 1023 45.91 3.91 19.31
N LYS A 1024 45.34 3.15 20.25
CA LYS A 1024 46.05 2.36 21.26
C LYS A 1024 46.40 0.98 20.71
N ILE A 1025 47.63 0.52 20.99
CA ILE A 1025 48.11 -0.82 20.59
C ILE A 1025 47.32 -1.94 21.30
N ILE A 1026 46.77 -1.65 22.49
CA ILE A 1026 46.04 -2.62 23.31
C ILE A 1026 44.75 -3.08 22.60
N ASP A 1027 43.98 -2.18 21.99
CA ASP A 1027 42.74 -2.54 21.27
C ASP A 1027 43.01 -3.39 20.03
N ALA A 1028 44.12 -3.09 19.34
CA ALA A 1028 44.63 -3.89 18.23
C ALA A 1028 45.01 -5.32 18.65
N ILE A 1029 45.58 -5.49 19.86
CA ILE A 1029 45.94 -6.79 20.45
C ILE A 1029 44.69 -7.55 20.88
N ILE A 1030 43.71 -6.87 21.51
CA ILE A 1030 42.43 -7.47 21.93
C ILE A 1030 41.68 -7.97 20.69
N LEU A 1031 41.52 -7.14 19.66
CA LEU A 1031 40.91 -7.51 18.38
C LEU A 1031 41.64 -8.69 17.71
N GLY A 1032 42.98 -8.65 17.68
CA GLY A 1032 43.81 -9.73 17.15
C GLY A 1032 43.63 -11.05 17.91
N THR A 1033 43.55 -10.98 19.24
CA THR A 1033 43.37 -12.15 20.11
C THR A 1033 41.97 -12.74 19.93
N LEU A 1034 40.92 -11.90 19.89
CA LEU A 1034 39.55 -12.33 19.61
C LEU A 1034 39.41 -12.94 18.22
N ALA A 1035 40.09 -12.39 17.20
CA ALA A 1035 40.10 -12.96 15.85
C ALA A 1035 40.77 -14.34 15.81
N VAL A 1036 41.87 -14.52 16.55
CA VAL A 1036 42.54 -15.84 16.68
C VAL A 1036 41.63 -16.83 17.42
N ILE A 1037 40.99 -16.43 18.52
CA ILE A 1037 40.02 -17.25 19.24
C ILE A 1037 38.86 -17.65 18.32
N ALA A 1038 38.36 -16.73 17.49
CA ALA A 1038 37.31 -17.01 16.51
C ALA A 1038 37.77 -18.00 15.42
N ILE A 1039 39.01 -17.87 14.92
CA ILE A 1039 39.59 -18.83 13.96
C ILE A 1039 39.70 -20.23 14.59
N LEU A 1040 40.24 -20.32 15.81
CA LEU A 1040 40.41 -21.59 16.53
C LEU A 1040 39.05 -22.22 16.85
N TYR A 1041 38.10 -21.44 17.38
CA TYR A 1041 36.75 -21.91 17.65
C TYR A 1041 36.05 -22.36 16.37
N GLY A 1042 36.11 -21.58 15.29
CA GLY A 1042 35.50 -21.93 14.00
C GLY A 1042 36.11 -23.17 13.36
N PHE A 1043 37.41 -23.41 13.59
CA PHE A 1043 38.09 -24.62 13.15
C PHE A 1043 37.66 -25.86 13.96
N VAL A 1044 37.64 -25.77 15.29
CA VAL A 1044 37.27 -26.88 16.19
C VAL A 1044 35.78 -27.22 16.09
N SER A 1045 34.92 -26.21 16.09
CA SER A 1045 33.46 -26.37 16.02
C SER A 1045 32.92 -26.62 14.60
N LYS A 1046 33.81 -26.63 13.59
CA LYS A 1046 33.46 -26.73 12.15
C LYS A 1046 32.50 -25.63 11.65
N GLN A 1047 32.42 -24.51 12.36
CA GLN A 1047 31.58 -23.37 12.00
C GLN A 1047 32.34 -22.42 11.07
N LYS A 1048 31.91 -22.38 9.81
CA LYS A 1048 32.52 -21.55 8.77
C LYS A 1048 32.41 -20.05 9.07
N SER A 1049 31.43 -19.61 9.86
CA SER A 1049 31.21 -18.20 10.23
C SER A 1049 32.37 -17.63 11.03
N TYR A 1050 32.69 -18.26 12.15
CA TYR A 1050 33.79 -17.83 13.01
C TYR A 1050 35.16 -17.91 12.30
N PHE A 1051 35.38 -18.94 11.47
CA PHE A 1051 36.65 -19.13 10.75
C PHE A 1051 36.92 -18.04 9.70
N PHE A 1052 35.97 -17.77 8.80
CA PHE A 1052 36.18 -16.78 7.73
C PHE A 1052 36.14 -15.34 8.25
N SER A 1053 35.25 -15.01 9.18
CA SER A 1053 35.21 -13.67 9.78
C SER A 1053 36.51 -13.36 10.53
N GLY A 1054 37.02 -14.30 11.35
CA GLY A 1054 38.30 -14.12 12.04
C GLY A 1054 39.48 -13.95 11.09
N LEU A 1055 39.53 -14.70 9.97
CA LEU A 1055 40.60 -14.57 8.97
C LEU A 1055 40.59 -13.20 8.28
N ILE A 1056 39.41 -12.71 7.91
CA ILE A 1056 39.25 -11.41 7.24
C ILE A 1056 39.67 -10.29 8.19
N VAL A 1057 39.16 -10.31 9.42
CA VAL A 1057 39.48 -9.30 10.45
C VAL A 1057 40.98 -9.27 10.75
N LEU A 1058 41.63 -10.44 10.85
CA LEU A 1058 43.07 -10.52 11.08
C LEU A 1058 43.88 -9.89 9.93
N LEU A 1059 43.53 -10.19 8.67
CA LEU A 1059 44.22 -9.64 7.49
C LEU A 1059 44.08 -8.12 7.39
N VAL A 1060 42.87 -7.61 7.65
CA VAL A 1060 42.60 -6.17 7.63
C VAL A 1060 43.35 -5.47 8.78
N ASN A 1061 43.33 -6.04 9.98
CA ASN A 1061 44.04 -5.49 11.14
C ASN A 1061 45.55 -5.32 10.85
N VAL A 1062 46.18 -6.32 10.21
CA VAL A 1062 47.61 -6.26 9.82
C VAL A 1062 47.89 -5.21 8.74
N LEU A 1063 47.01 -5.07 7.73
CA LEU A 1063 47.17 -4.09 6.66
C LEU A 1063 47.08 -2.65 7.16
N VAL A 1064 46.14 -2.37 8.07
CA VAL A 1064 45.95 -1.01 8.62
C VAL A 1064 47.14 -0.61 9.47
N GLN A 1065 47.67 -1.52 10.29
CA GLN A 1065 48.80 -1.22 11.19
C GLN A 1065 50.14 -1.03 10.47
N THR A 1066 50.29 -1.49 9.22
CA THR A 1066 51.56 -1.42 8.46
C THR A 1066 51.69 -0.18 7.56
N ARG A 1067 50.66 0.67 7.49
CA ARG A 1067 50.62 1.92 6.69
C ARG A 1067 51.80 2.89 6.93
N PRO A 1068 52.32 3.11 8.16
CA PRO A 1068 53.41 4.07 8.40
C PRO A 1068 54.76 3.71 7.78
N TYR A 1069 54.93 2.46 7.32
CA TYR A 1069 56.23 1.94 6.86
C TYR A 1069 56.45 2.06 5.33
N TRP A 1070 55.50 2.65 4.58
CA TRP A 1070 55.50 2.62 3.10
C TRP A 1070 56.49 3.60 2.43
N GLY A 1071 57.20 4.45 3.17
CA GLY A 1071 58.11 5.49 2.64
C GLY A 1071 59.61 5.36 2.93
N ASN A 1072 60.04 4.47 3.84
CA ASN A 1072 61.43 4.45 4.35
C ASN A 1072 62.27 3.22 3.94
N MET A 1073 61.82 2.41 2.99
CA MET A 1073 62.56 1.28 2.41
C MET A 1073 62.17 1.06 0.94
N PRO A 1074 62.99 0.35 0.12
CA PRO A 1074 62.64 0.01 -1.26
C PRO A 1074 61.55 -1.08 -1.31
N TRP A 1075 60.38 -0.80 -0.74
CA TRP A 1075 59.22 -1.69 -0.69
C TRP A 1075 58.70 -2.05 -2.08
N TRP A 1076 58.73 -1.10 -3.02
CA TRP A 1076 58.38 -1.32 -4.42
C TRP A 1076 59.30 -2.35 -5.11
N VAL A 1077 60.59 -2.43 -4.72
CA VAL A 1077 61.53 -3.45 -5.25
C VAL A 1077 61.08 -4.84 -4.83
N TYR A 1078 60.65 -5.01 -3.58
CA TYR A 1078 60.13 -6.29 -3.10
C TYR A 1078 58.82 -6.67 -3.79
N LEU A 1079 57.90 -5.72 -4.03
CA LEU A 1079 56.66 -5.96 -4.78
C LEU A 1079 56.94 -6.34 -6.24
N LEU A 1080 57.91 -5.67 -6.88
CA LEU A 1080 58.28 -5.88 -8.28
C LEU A 1080 59.02 -7.22 -8.46
N ILE A 1081 59.99 -7.53 -7.59
CA ILE A 1081 60.68 -8.83 -7.57
C ILE A 1081 59.70 -9.97 -7.26
N ALA A 1082 58.81 -9.80 -6.27
CA ALA A 1082 57.79 -10.80 -5.96
C ALA A 1082 56.81 -10.99 -7.12
N GLY A 1083 56.38 -9.91 -7.78
CA GLY A 1083 55.53 -9.97 -8.98
C GLY A 1083 56.17 -10.72 -10.14
N ILE A 1084 57.43 -10.41 -10.46
CA ILE A 1084 58.21 -11.10 -11.51
C ILE A 1084 58.42 -12.58 -11.17
N LEU A 1085 58.77 -12.89 -9.91
CA LEU A 1085 58.96 -14.28 -9.47
C LEU A 1085 57.67 -15.09 -9.54
N LEU A 1086 56.53 -14.52 -9.14
CA LEU A 1086 55.23 -15.21 -9.18
C LEU A 1086 54.76 -15.46 -10.62
N ILE A 1087 54.94 -14.47 -11.52
CA ILE A 1087 54.62 -14.62 -12.95
C ILE A 1087 55.56 -15.64 -13.61
N GLY A 1088 56.87 -15.55 -13.36
CA GLY A 1088 57.86 -16.48 -13.90
C GLY A 1088 57.65 -17.92 -13.42
N PHE A 1089 57.34 -18.09 -12.13
CA PHE A 1089 57.07 -19.40 -11.54
C PHE A 1089 55.79 -20.04 -12.06
N ALA A 1090 54.71 -19.26 -12.21
CA ALA A 1090 53.46 -19.74 -12.77
C ALA A 1090 53.57 -20.06 -14.27
N GLY A 1091 54.22 -19.19 -15.05
CA GLY A 1091 54.47 -19.39 -16.48
C GLY A 1091 55.38 -20.59 -16.76
N TYR A 1092 56.41 -20.82 -15.95
CA TYR A 1092 57.27 -22.01 -16.05
C TYR A 1092 56.52 -23.31 -15.75
N ASN A 1093 55.60 -23.30 -14.78
CA ASN A 1093 54.75 -24.46 -14.48
C ASN A 1093 53.71 -24.74 -15.58
N GLU A 1094 53.15 -23.69 -16.21
CA GLU A 1094 52.23 -23.83 -17.35
C GLU A 1094 52.97 -24.32 -18.61
N PHE A 1095 54.20 -23.85 -18.85
CA PHE A 1095 55.10 -24.32 -19.91
C PHE A 1095 55.54 -25.78 -19.71
N LYS A 1096 55.93 -26.18 -18.50
CA LYS A 1096 56.27 -27.59 -18.17
C LYS A 1096 55.11 -28.55 -18.44
N LYS A 1097 53.88 -28.11 -18.17
CA LYS A 1097 52.66 -28.89 -18.42
C LYS A 1097 52.40 -29.08 -19.92
N GLN A 1098 52.61 -28.05 -20.76
CA GLN A 1098 52.46 -28.18 -22.21
C GLN A 1098 53.50 -29.13 -22.85
N LYS A 1099 54.70 -29.26 -22.26
CA LYS A 1099 55.74 -30.19 -22.73
C LYS A 1099 55.73 -31.59 -22.08
N GLY A 1100 54.75 -31.90 -21.23
CA GLY A 1100 54.59 -33.23 -20.64
C GLY A 1100 55.70 -33.65 -19.66
N ILE A 1101 56.44 -32.71 -19.08
CA ILE A 1101 57.52 -33.01 -18.13
C ILE A 1101 56.90 -33.21 -16.74
N GLU A 1102 56.68 -34.47 -16.34
CA GLU A 1102 56.28 -34.81 -14.97
C GLU A 1102 57.45 -34.66 -14.00
N SER A 1103 57.31 -33.78 -13.01
CA SER A 1103 58.20 -33.71 -11.85
C SER A 1103 57.38 -33.88 -10.56
N PRO A 1104 57.89 -34.60 -9.55
CA PRO A 1104 57.15 -34.91 -8.33
C PRO A 1104 56.74 -33.63 -7.58
N SER A 1105 55.67 -33.73 -6.80
CA SER A 1105 55.04 -32.57 -6.16
C SER A 1105 56.02 -31.86 -5.22
N LEU A 1106 55.95 -30.52 -5.17
CA LEU A 1106 56.78 -29.69 -4.28
C LEU A 1106 56.65 -30.12 -2.81
N LYS A 1107 55.47 -30.64 -2.41
CA LYS A 1107 55.24 -31.19 -1.08
C LYS A 1107 56.12 -32.41 -0.81
N GLU A 1108 56.29 -33.31 -1.78
CA GLU A 1108 57.14 -34.51 -1.65
C GLU A 1108 58.63 -34.18 -1.71
N GLN A 1109 59.05 -33.22 -2.54
CA GLN A 1109 60.46 -32.78 -2.58
C GLN A 1109 60.84 -31.99 -1.33
N PHE A 1110 59.95 -31.13 -0.83
CA PHE A 1110 60.17 -30.39 0.41
C PHE A 1110 60.13 -31.33 1.60
N LEU A 1111 59.16 -32.26 1.71
CA LEU A 1111 59.13 -33.28 2.77
C LEU A 1111 60.34 -34.22 2.72
N ARG A 1112 60.83 -34.62 1.53
CA ARG A 1112 62.07 -35.40 1.39
C ARG A 1112 63.27 -34.61 1.89
N LYS A 1113 63.44 -33.35 1.47
CA LYS A 1113 64.58 -32.51 1.90
C LYS A 1113 64.51 -32.15 3.39
N TRP A 1114 63.31 -31.92 3.91
CA TRP A 1114 63.07 -31.57 5.31
C TRP A 1114 63.26 -32.78 6.23
N GLY A 1115 62.86 -33.98 5.78
CA GLY A 1115 63.16 -35.24 6.45
C GLY A 1115 64.65 -35.59 6.45
N THR A 1116 65.39 -35.30 5.37
CA THR A 1116 66.86 -35.49 5.34
C THR A 1116 67.62 -34.48 6.20
N TRP A 1117 67.11 -33.26 6.37
CA TRP A 1117 67.73 -32.25 7.23
C TRP A 1117 67.60 -32.57 8.72
N PHE A 1118 66.48 -33.15 9.16
CA PHE A 1118 66.27 -33.56 10.55
C PHE A 1118 66.74 -34.99 10.86
N GLY A 1119 66.85 -35.86 9.86
CA GLY A 1119 67.40 -37.22 10.04
C GLY A 1119 68.90 -37.26 10.34
N ALA A 1120 69.65 -36.20 10.00
CA ALA A 1120 71.06 -36.03 10.38
C ALA A 1120 71.25 -35.55 11.83
N TRP A 1121 70.17 -35.40 12.59
CA TRP A 1121 70.15 -34.97 14.00
C TRP A 1121 69.65 -36.08 14.94
N LYS A 1122 69.58 -37.33 14.47
CA LYS A 1122 69.21 -38.50 15.27
C LYS A 1122 70.40 -39.42 15.52
#